data_AF-A0A4V5PBM6-F1
#
_entry.id   AF-A0A4V5PBM6-F1
#
_cell.length_a   1.000
_cell.length_b   1.000
_cell.length_c   1.000
_cell.angle_alpha   90.00
_cell.angle_beta   90.00
_cell.angle_gamma   90.00
#
_symmetry.space_group_name_H-M   'P 1'
#
loop_
_entity.id
_entity.type
_entity.pdbx_description
1 polymer ?
#
loop_
_entity_poly.entity_id
_entity_poly.type
_entity_poly.pdbx_seq_one_letter_code
_entity_poly.pdbx_strand_id
1 'polypeptide(L)'
;MKNIKKIFCTCGLGLLMILSVPSCKLDEYNPNALAEEEVLRDFNGFRSFQSNIYTGLWGTLISMPYGIVSEVGTDLWTSPTNSVSNRQVMAYEEFTNNFNLVTNTWDYAWGSIKDCNKTIELAPLIKDGNATDIKTLVAEAQVMRAYYYSVLVAQFGNIPLITTAGPVNLTPVRNSVADVYTQIISDLTTGAQNLPVTPYQGNLQRVTKKSALGLLARAYAQGGGEGLMEGTKSYWLRAKEVAEDLILNKGAYGATMYADFAQVFAAANNRNNAEVLFTAYGLNPYNASYDVFTGNNKPNLYLHYYPSLDNAFGAGTDLFRRAAGSNTSNAYYGRLNQSFIAPTKYLINCFNATYDKRWENSFVTAFTNYSGVQAKTSNATPPSPANVTYADATVTLNAAMCTKYGINPAFIGQKIYPYADVDAKNASPNATWQYISKVWPKGVTTGATSALVTVANANVHPYPLDVDEDRFFAFLSKDQLSPADKALRKYAVVNINDLFDPSDPTGAKYKDPTGNGLTPLTMANLFPALSKFNHNFDGGWLGGNFQQKLGNIMVMRMAEVYLLAAEATLKSGGSAGVAAGYLNELRKRACRNPADFNAGTGMMLSTATMNDVFDEYARELCGEFNRWALLKRHRAFETRLALYNRRAAASFNPAKHYNRPIPFNFLNTINNGDEFGNNGY
;
A
#
# COMPACT_ATOMS: atom_id res chain seq x y z
N MET A 1 35.09 -28.01 85.76
CA MET A 1 35.29 -26.63 86.25
C MET A 1 36.15 -25.87 85.26
N LYS A 2 35.74 -24.63 84.93
CA LYS A 2 36.48 -23.54 84.28
C LYS A 2 36.68 -23.54 82.74
N ASN A 3 35.92 -22.61 82.13
CA ASN A 3 36.37 -21.52 81.25
C ASN A 3 36.55 -21.74 79.73
N ILE A 4 35.49 -21.36 78.99
CA ILE A 4 35.41 -20.29 77.96
C ILE A 4 36.74 -19.76 77.36
N LYS A 5 36.91 -19.93 76.04
CA LYS A 5 37.08 -18.90 74.96
C LYS A 5 37.65 -19.60 73.70
N LYS A 6 36.89 -19.74 72.60
CA LYS A 6 36.89 -18.90 71.38
C LYS A 6 38.31 -18.74 70.77
N ILE A 7 38.63 -18.96 69.49
CA ILE A 7 37.87 -19.15 68.25
C ILE A 7 38.89 -19.35 67.08
N PHE A 8 38.42 -19.83 65.92
CA PHE A 8 38.99 -19.83 64.54
C PHE A 8 40.06 -20.87 64.17
N CYS A 9 39.62 -21.88 63.41
CA CYS A 9 40.25 -22.18 62.12
C CYS A 9 39.21 -22.67 61.10
N THR A 10 39.12 -21.85 60.05
CA THR A 10 38.48 -21.88 58.74
C THR A 10 38.49 -23.20 57.95
N CYS A 11 37.51 -23.29 57.04
CA CYS A 11 37.48 -24.01 55.75
C CYS A 11 36.92 -25.44 55.70
N GLY A 12 35.88 -25.62 54.87
CA GLY A 12 35.69 -26.89 54.15
C GLY A 12 34.23 -27.29 53.91
N LEU A 13 33.74 -27.02 52.69
CA LEU A 13 32.80 -27.79 51.87
C LEU A 13 31.71 -28.65 52.54
N GLY A 14 30.46 -28.38 52.12
CA GLY A 14 29.69 -29.37 51.36
C GLY A 14 28.68 -30.25 52.12
N LEU A 15 27.55 -30.45 51.43
CA LEU A 15 26.47 -31.43 51.63
C LEU A 15 25.31 -31.08 52.58
N LEU A 16 24.18 -30.75 51.92
CA LEU A 16 22.82 -31.28 52.14
C LEU A 16 22.34 -31.51 53.58
N MET A 17 21.37 -30.70 54.01
CA MET A 17 20.20 -31.23 54.69
C MET A 17 18.93 -30.42 54.36
N ILE A 18 17.94 -31.15 53.87
CA ILE A 18 16.59 -30.73 53.53
C ILE A 18 15.85 -30.28 54.79
N LEU A 19 15.23 -29.11 54.76
CA LEU A 19 14.07 -28.80 55.61
C LEU A 19 12.98 -28.20 54.73
N SER A 20 11.99 -29.06 54.46
CA SER A 20 10.68 -28.74 53.93
C SER A 20 9.97 -27.72 54.83
N VAL A 21 9.67 -26.54 54.29
CA VAL A 21 8.66 -25.61 54.81
C VAL A 21 7.58 -25.52 53.74
N PRO A 22 6.28 -25.67 54.07
CA PRO A 22 5.21 -25.62 53.08
C PRO A 22 5.25 -24.26 52.38
N SER A 23 5.31 -24.30 51.05
CA SER A 23 5.19 -23.11 50.21
C SER A 23 3.84 -22.46 50.51
N CYS A 24 3.87 -21.35 51.25
CA CYS A 24 2.81 -20.36 51.21
C CYS A 24 2.61 -20.01 49.73
N LYS A 25 1.47 -20.39 49.15
CA LYS A 25 0.97 -19.73 47.95
C LYS A 25 0.76 -18.27 48.33
N LEU A 26 1.73 -17.44 47.96
CA LEU A 26 1.54 -16.00 47.96
C LEU A 26 0.62 -15.73 46.75
N ASP A 27 -0.68 -15.62 46.99
CA ASP A 27 -1.57 -14.96 46.04
C ASP A 27 -1.12 -13.50 46.00
N GLU A 28 -0.30 -13.17 45.00
CA GLU A 28 0.25 -11.84 44.79
C GLU A 28 -0.89 -10.89 44.40
N TYR A 29 -1.49 -10.27 45.42
CA TYR A 29 -2.51 -9.25 45.27
C TYR A 29 -1.89 -8.02 44.60
N ASN A 30 -2.14 -7.85 43.30
CA ASN A 30 -1.75 -6.67 42.55
C ASN A 30 -2.94 -5.69 42.47
N PRO A 31 -3.04 -4.69 43.37
CA PRO A 31 -4.13 -3.73 43.36
C PRO A 31 -4.19 -2.90 42.07
N ASN A 32 -3.09 -2.76 41.34
CA ASN A 32 -3.06 -2.05 40.06
C ASN A 32 -3.77 -2.83 38.95
N ALA A 33 -3.71 -4.17 38.96
CA ALA A 33 -4.40 -5.01 37.98
C ALA A 33 -5.93 -5.00 38.20
N LEU A 34 -6.37 -4.97 39.47
CA LEU A 34 -7.79 -4.80 39.81
C LEU A 34 -8.30 -3.40 39.43
N ALA A 35 -7.51 -2.36 39.66
CA ALA A 35 -7.84 -1.00 39.25
C ALA A 35 -7.92 -0.85 37.71
N GLU A 36 -7.01 -1.49 36.98
CA GLU A 36 -7.03 -1.51 35.50
C GLU A 36 -8.27 -2.26 34.97
N GLU A 37 -8.58 -3.42 35.53
CA GLU A 37 -9.75 -4.20 35.11
C GLU A 37 -11.07 -3.49 35.43
N GLU A 38 -11.15 -2.76 36.55
CA GLU A 38 -12.28 -1.91 36.88
C GLU A 38 -12.44 -0.75 35.88
N VAL A 39 -11.35 -0.04 35.53
CA VAL A 39 -11.37 1.04 34.53
C VAL A 39 -11.81 0.53 33.16
N LEU A 40 -11.35 -0.66 32.76
CA LEU A 40 -11.71 -1.26 31.46
C LEU A 40 -13.15 -1.78 31.41
N ARG A 41 -13.80 -1.96 32.56
CA ARG A 41 -15.22 -2.36 32.67
C ARG A 41 -16.19 -1.18 32.64
N ASP A 42 -15.69 0.05 32.75
CA ASP A 42 -16.46 1.25 32.43
C ASP A 42 -16.49 1.48 30.91
N PHE A 43 -17.62 1.92 30.37
CA PHE A 43 -17.84 2.07 28.93
C PHE A 43 -16.80 2.97 28.25
N ASN A 44 -16.38 4.05 28.92
CA ASN A 44 -15.35 4.93 28.38
C ASN A 44 -13.96 4.29 28.36
N GLY A 45 -13.59 3.52 29.39
CA GLY A 45 -12.34 2.77 29.40
C GLY A 45 -12.34 1.67 28.35
N PHE A 46 -13.43 0.89 28.28
CA PHE A 46 -13.68 -0.11 27.24
C PHE A 46 -13.57 0.46 25.84
N ARG A 47 -14.29 1.55 25.53
CA ARG A 47 -14.28 2.20 24.21
C ARG A 47 -12.88 2.72 23.85
N SER A 48 -12.15 3.24 24.82
CA SER A 48 -10.78 3.73 24.62
C SER A 48 -9.84 2.57 24.29
N PHE A 49 -9.89 1.48 25.07
CA PHE A 49 -9.13 0.26 24.79
C PHE A 49 -9.51 -0.37 23.45
N GLN A 50 -10.80 -0.44 23.12
CA GLN A 50 -11.29 -0.99 21.86
C GLN A 50 -10.66 -0.30 20.64
N SER A 51 -10.33 0.99 20.73
CA SER A 51 -9.67 1.67 19.61
C SER A 51 -8.31 1.08 19.24
N ASN A 52 -7.66 0.34 20.15
CA ASN A 52 -6.39 -0.33 19.90
C ASN A 52 -6.48 -1.39 18.79
N ILE A 53 -7.66 -1.94 18.52
CA ILE A 53 -7.85 -2.92 17.42
C ILE A 53 -7.46 -2.36 16.05
N TYR A 54 -7.40 -1.03 15.88
CA TYR A 54 -7.04 -0.37 14.62
C TYR A 54 -5.54 -0.04 14.52
N THR A 55 -4.76 -0.21 15.58
CA THR A 55 -3.35 0.21 15.64
C THR A 55 -2.46 -0.52 14.62
N GLY A 56 -2.72 -1.81 14.37
CA GLY A 56 -2.01 -2.59 13.39
C GLY A 56 -2.11 -2.05 11.96
N LEU A 57 -3.19 -1.33 11.62
CA LEU A 57 -3.38 -0.74 10.31
C LEU A 57 -2.30 0.30 10.01
N TRP A 58 -2.22 1.36 10.81
CA TRP A 58 -1.42 2.55 10.49
C TRP A 58 0.10 2.30 10.43
N GLY A 59 0.56 1.25 11.11
CA GLY A 59 1.92 0.74 11.00
C GLY A 59 2.11 -0.15 9.78
N THR A 60 2.66 -1.34 10.00
CA THR A 60 3.12 -2.28 8.98
C THR A 60 2.07 -2.73 7.96
N LEU A 61 0.79 -2.84 8.35
CA LEU A 61 -0.23 -3.52 7.53
C LEU A 61 -0.76 -2.69 6.35
N ILE A 62 -0.48 -1.39 6.28
CA ILE A 62 -0.76 -0.56 5.08
C ILE A 62 0.42 0.31 4.67
N SER A 63 1.57 0.14 5.34
CA SER A 63 2.84 0.79 4.99
C SER A 63 3.76 -0.18 4.24
N MET A 64 5.04 0.18 4.10
CA MET A 64 6.02 -0.54 3.31
C MET A 64 6.08 -2.06 3.55
N PRO A 65 6.09 -2.60 4.79
CA PRO A 65 6.32 -4.03 4.96
C PRO A 65 5.21 -4.89 4.34
N TYR A 66 3.95 -4.67 4.69
CA TYR A 66 2.86 -5.43 4.08
C TYR A 66 2.59 -4.98 2.63
N GLY A 67 2.70 -3.67 2.37
CA GLY A 67 2.44 -3.14 1.03
C GLY A 67 3.37 -3.71 -0.03
N ILE A 68 4.61 -4.06 0.34
CA ILE A 68 5.52 -4.80 -0.52
C ILE A 68 5.17 -6.29 -0.54
N VAL A 69 5.04 -6.93 0.61
CA VAL A 69 4.81 -8.39 0.72
C VAL A 69 3.55 -8.85 -0.04
N SER A 70 2.54 -7.98 -0.15
CA SER A 70 1.26 -8.23 -0.83
C SER A 70 1.27 -7.95 -2.34
N GLU A 71 2.28 -7.25 -2.86
CA GLU A 71 2.33 -6.80 -4.25
C GLU A 71 3.48 -7.42 -5.05
N VAL A 72 4.67 -7.54 -4.46
CA VAL A 72 5.89 -7.92 -5.19
C VAL A 72 6.11 -9.44 -5.24
N GLY A 73 7.06 -9.89 -6.06
CA GLY A 73 7.20 -11.32 -6.37
C GLY A 73 6.06 -11.83 -7.23
N THR A 74 5.44 -10.92 -7.99
CA THR A 74 4.33 -11.17 -8.89
C THR A 74 4.74 -10.80 -10.32
N ASP A 75 3.79 -10.89 -11.23
CA ASP A 75 3.91 -10.47 -12.62
C ASP A 75 3.78 -8.95 -12.85
N LEU A 76 3.44 -8.16 -11.83
CA LEU A 76 3.20 -6.72 -11.98
C LEU A 76 4.44 -5.86 -11.73
N TRP A 77 5.32 -6.31 -10.84
CA TRP A 77 6.41 -5.51 -10.32
C TRP A 77 7.75 -6.22 -10.44
N THR A 78 8.78 -5.46 -10.76
CA THR A 78 10.16 -5.91 -10.88
C THR A 78 11.13 -4.87 -10.31
N SER A 79 12.42 -5.20 -10.28
CA SER A 79 13.47 -4.25 -9.93
C SER A 79 13.91 -3.46 -11.18
N PRO A 80 14.11 -2.14 -11.07
CA PRO A 80 14.66 -1.33 -12.15
C PRO A 80 16.17 -1.56 -12.36
N THR A 81 16.84 -2.28 -11.46
CA THR A 81 18.27 -2.58 -11.53
C THR A 81 18.55 -4.07 -11.37
N ASN A 82 19.68 -4.54 -11.90
CA ASN A 82 20.13 -5.92 -11.69
C ASN A 82 20.40 -6.27 -10.22
N SER A 83 20.82 -5.31 -9.40
CA SER A 83 20.83 -5.50 -7.94
C SER A 83 19.40 -5.37 -7.42
N VAL A 84 18.88 -6.44 -6.83
CA VAL A 84 17.50 -6.45 -6.31
C VAL A 84 17.55 -6.24 -4.81
N SER A 85 17.11 -5.06 -4.37
CA SER A 85 16.74 -4.82 -2.98
C SER A 85 15.54 -5.70 -2.62
N ASN A 86 15.52 -6.26 -1.42
CA ASN A 86 14.45 -7.16 -0.97
C ASN A 86 14.23 -8.36 -1.92
N ARG A 87 15.32 -8.91 -2.50
CA ARG A 87 15.30 -10.02 -3.46
C ARG A 87 14.51 -11.24 -2.99
N GLN A 88 14.44 -11.46 -1.69
CA GLN A 88 13.67 -12.53 -1.06
C GLN A 88 12.19 -12.47 -1.46
N VAL A 89 11.57 -11.29 -1.39
CA VAL A 89 10.15 -11.11 -1.76
C VAL A 89 9.96 -10.68 -3.20
N MET A 90 10.90 -9.92 -3.78
CA MET A 90 10.83 -9.45 -5.17
C MET A 90 11.05 -10.58 -6.18
N ALA A 91 11.95 -11.52 -5.87
CA ALA A 91 12.46 -12.51 -6.81
C ALA A 91 12.58 -13.93 -6.22
N TYR A 92 12.22 -14.15 -4.94
CA TYR A 92 12.34 -15.44 -4.26
C TYR A 92 13.78 -15.96 -4.09
N GLU A 93 14.78 -15.11 -4.30
CA GLU A 93 16.20 -15.41 -4.15
C GLU A 93 16.59 -15.44 -2.68
N GLU A 94 17.28 -16.49 -2.23
CA GLU A 94 17.81 -16.59 -0.86
C GLU A 94 16.74 -16.35 0.21
N PHE A 95 15.48 -16.71 -0.10
CA PHE A 95 14.37 -16.45 0.80
C PHE A 95 14.40 -17.44 1.96
N THR A 96 14.73 -16.94 3.15
CA THR A 96 14.75 -17.66 4.42
C THR A 96 13.69 -17.10 5.38
N ASN A 97 13.55 -17.73 6.55
CA ASN A 97 12.66 -17.27 7.62
C ASN A 97 13.17 -16.07 8.44
N ASN A 98 14.35 -15.55 8.14
CA ASN A 98 14.92 -14.39 8.80
C ASN A 98 14.84 -13.15 7.88
N PHE A 99 13.63 -12.63 7.68
CA PHE A 99 13.40 -11.48 6.80
C PHE A 99 12.39 -10.49 7.38
N ASN A 100 12.88 -9.28 7.70
CA ASN A 100 12.13 -8.29 8.49
C ASN A 100 10.78 -7.88 7.90
N LEU A 101 10.61 -7.79 6.58
CA LEU A 101 9.31 -7.37 6.02
C LEU A 101 8.20 -8.40 6.29
N VAL A 102 8.56 -9.68 6.25
CA VAL A 102 7.65 -10.79 6.56
C VAL A 102 7.40 -10.88 8.06
N THR A 103 8.46 -10.77 8.88
CA THR A 103 8.35 -10.72 10.35
C THR A 103 7.43 -9.61 10.82
N ASN A 104 7.60 -8.39 10.28
CA ASN A 104 6.73 -7.28 10.65
C ASN A 104 5.27 -7.55 10.26
N THR A 105 5.00 -8.17 9.10
CA THR A 105 3.61 -8.51 8.72
C THR A 105 2.96 -9.45 9.75
N TRP A 106 3.73 -10.44 10.25
CA TRP A 106 3.28 -11.38 11.29
C TRP A 106 3.01 -10.68 12.62
N ASP A 107 3.98 -9.94 13.15
CA ASP A 107 3.93 -9.37 14.51
C ASP A 107 2.77 -8.38 14.67
N TYR A 108 2.53 -7.54 13.65
CA TYR A 108 1.51 -6.49 13.74
C TYR A 108 0.09 -7.05 13.67
N ALA A 109 -0.13 -8.13 12.91
CA ALA A 109 -1.42 -8.81 12.89
C ALA A 109 -1.71 -9.47 14.25
N TRP A 110 -0.74 -10.18 14.83
CA TRP A 110 -0.91 -10.82 16.14
C TRP A 110 -1.08 -9.82 17.28
N GLY A 111 -0.34 -8.71 17.26
CA GLY A 111 -0.49 -7.62 18.23
C GLY A 111 -1.93 -7.09 18.26
N SER A 112 -2.56 -6.94 17.09
CA SER A 112 -3.92 -6.42 16.99
C SER A 112 -5.01 -7.46 17.28
N ILE A 113 -4.76 -8.74 16.97
CA ILE A 113 -5.68 -9.84 17.31
C ILE A 113 -5.87 -9.95 18.83
N LYS A 114 -4.79 -9.76 19.61
CA LYS A 114 -4.86 -9.72 21.08
C LYS A 114 -5.88 -8.68 21.56
N ASP A 115 -5.82 -7.47 21.04
CA ASP A 115 -6.73 -6.38 21.44
C ASP A 115 -8.17 -6.65 21.01
N CYS A 116 -8.37 -7.29 19.85
CA CYS A 116 -9.70 -7.72 19.41
C CYS A 116 -10.29 -8.75 20.37
N ASN A 117 -9.51 -9.77 20.73
CA ASN A 117 -9.94 -10.81 21.67
C ASN A 117 -10.30 -10.22 23.03
N LYS A 118 -9.45 -9.34 23.58
CA LYS A 118 -9.70 -8.72 24.87
C LYS A 118 -10.94 -7.82 24.84
N THR A 119 -11.17 -7.09 23.75
CA THR A 119 -12.40 -6.30 23.56
C THR A 119 -13.65 -7.20 23.59
N ILE A 120 -13.64 -8.30 22.86
CA ILE A 120 -14.79 -9.23 22.80
C ILE A 120 -15.05 -9.87 24.17
N GLU A 121 -13.99 -10.23 24.90
CA GLU A 121 -14.06 -10.85 26.22
C GLU A 121 -14.54 -9.89 27.32
N LEU A 122 -14.18 -8.60 27.24
CA LEU A 122 -14.61 -7.57 28.20
C LEU A 122 -16.07 -7.15 28.02
N ALA A 123 -16.60 -7.20 26.80
CA ALA A 123 -17.94 -6.72 26.47
C ALA A 123 -19.08 -7.21 27.40
N PRO A 124 -19.19 -8.49 27.78
CA PRO A 124 -20.22 -8.94 28.72
C PRO A 124 -20.00 -8.49 30.17
N LEU A 125 -18.84 -7.95 30.51
CA LEU A 125 -18.46 -7.49 31.85
C LEU A 125 -18.60 -5.98 32.04
N ILE A 126 -18.98 -5.24 30.99
CA ILE A 126 -19.14 -3.80 31.04
C ILE A 126 -20.33 -3.44 31.94
N LYS A 127 -20.13 -2.46 32.82
CA LYS A 127 -21.07 -2.11 33.89
C LYS A 127 -22.10 -1.04 33.50
N ASP A 128 -21.76 -0.22 32.51
CA ASP A 128 -22.53 0.93 32.05
C ASP A 128 -22.50 1.08 30.51
N GLY A 129 -23.08 2.15 29.98
CA GLY A 129 -23.16 2.40 28.54
C GLY A 129 -24.35 1.73 27.84
N ASN A 130 -24.58 2.12 26.59
CA ASN A 130 -25.70 1.62 25.81
C ASN A 130 -25.34 0.26 25.18
N ALA A 131 -26.21 -0.74 25.34
CA ALA A 131 -26.03 -2.08 24.78
C ALA A 131 -25.83 -2.09 23.25
N THR A 132 -26.48 -1.17 22.51
CA THR A 132 -26.30 -1.01 21.06
C THR A 132 -24.89 -0.52 20.71
N ASP A 133 -24.35 0.40 21.50
CA ASP A 133 -22.99 0.92 21.28
C ASP A 133 -21.95 -0.17 21.58
N ILE A 134 -22.10 -0.89 22.70
CA ILE A 134 -21.23 -2.02 23.05
C ILE A 134 -21.28 -3.07 21.94
N LYS A 135 -22.48 -3.43 21.46
CA LYS A 135 -22.67 -4.38 20.36
C LYS A 135 -22.00 -3.93 19.07
N THR A 136 -22.04 -2.65 18.76
CA THR A 136 -21.35 -2.07 17.59
C THR A 136 -19.83 -2.18 17.74
N LEU A 137 -19.28 -1.83 18.91
CA LEU A 137 -17.84 -1.88 19.19
C LEU A 137 -17.28 -3.31 19.19
N VAL A 138 -18.07 -4.30 19.64
CA VAL A 138 -17.75 -5.73 19.51
C VAL A 138 -17.75 -6.17 18.05
N ALA A 139 -18.75 -5.74 17.27
CA ALA A 139 -18.82 -6.06 15.85
C ALA A 139 -17.63 -5.48 15.07
N GLU A 140 -17.15 -4.28 15.44
CA GLU A 140 -15.89 -3.73 14.91
C GLU A 140 -14.69 -4.64 15.25
N ALA A 141 -14.57 -5.10 16.50
CA ALA A 141 -13.49 -6.00 16.93
C ALA A 141 -13.51 -7.34 16.18
N GLN A 142 -14.69 -7.90 15.91
CA GLN A 142 -14.84 -9.12 15.11
C GLN A 142 -14.37 -8.91 13.67
N VAL A 143 -14.82 -7.83 13.01
CA VAL A 143 -14.42 -7.53 11.63
C VAL A 143 -12.91 -7.28 11.52
N MET A 144 -12.32 -6.56 12.48
CA MET A 144 -10.88 -6.32 12.53
C MET A 144 -10.11 -7.62 12.77
N ARG A 145 -10.55 -8.48 13.70
CA ARG A 145 -9.95 -9.79 13.94
C ARG A 145 -9.97 -10.65 12.67
N ALA A 146 -11.10 -10.67 11.96
CA ALA A 146 -11.24 -11.38 10.70
C ALA A 146 -10.29 -10.83 9.61
N TYR A 147 -10.13 -9.51 9.52
CA TYR A 147 -9.15 -8.90 8.62
C TYR A 147 -7.73 -9.36 8.93
N TYR A 148 -7.29 -9.31 10.19
CA TYR A 148 -5.95 -9.74 10.57
C TYR A 148 -5.71 -11.24 10.32
N TYR A 149 -6.68 -12.09 10.64
CA TYR A 149 -6.62 -13.51 10.28
C TYR A 149 -6.56 -13.72 8.76
N SER A 150 -7.31 -12.94 7.98
CA SER A 150 -7.27 -13.02 6.51
C SER A 150 -5.90 -12.68 5.94
N VAL A 151 -5.21 -11.69 6.52
CA VAL A 151 -3.83 -11.34 6.16
C VAL A 151 -2.89 -12.50 6.51
N LEU A 152 -2.99 -13.03 7.73
CA LEU A 152 -2.10 -14.09 8.20
C LEU A 152 -2.29 -15.40 7.42
N VAL A 153 -3.52 -15.88 7.24
CA VAL A 153 -3.77 -17.14 6.52
C VAL A 153 -3.39 -17.03 5.04
N ALA A 154 -3.65 -15.87 4.42
CA ALA A 154 -3.25 -15.62 3.05
C ALA A 154 -1.73 -15.69 2.89
N GLN A 155 -0.96 -15.12 3.81
CA GLN A 155 0.51 -15.11 3.70
C GLN A 155 1.15 -16.42 4.20
N PHE A 156 0.71 -16.98 5.33
CA PHE A 156 1.44 -18.02 6.06
C PHE A 156 0.80 -19.41 6.01
N GLY A 157 -0.42 -19.53 5.51
CA GLY A 157 -1.15 -20.81 5.46
C GLY A 157 -1.68 -21.21 6.84
N ASN A 158 -1.42 -22.45 7.27
CA ASN A 158 -1.83 -22.94 8.59
C ASN A 158 -1.18 -22.11 9.71
N ILE A 159 -2.01 -21.59 10.60
CA ILE A 159 -1.63 -20.71 11.72
C ILE A 159 -2.49 -21.02 12.96
N PRO A 160 -2.06 -20.64 14.17
CA PRO A 160 -2.87 -20.81 15.37
C PRO A 160 -4.21 -20.07 15.27
N LEU A 161 -5.25 -20.61 15.88
CA LEU A 161 -6.54 -19.96 16.05
C LEU A 161 -6.73 -19.58 17.52
N ILE A 162 -6.59 -18.30 17.83
CA ILE A 162 -6.60 -17.74 19.18
C ILE A 162 -7.75 -16.72 19.24
N THR A 163 -8.85 -17.10 19.87
CA THR A 163 -10.09 -16.30 19.90
C THR A 163 -10.41 -15.71 21.27
N THR A 164 -9.53 -15.91 22.26
CA THR A 164 -9.64 -15.42 23.64
C THR A 164 -8.35 -14.71 24.06
N ALA A 165 -8.40 -13.88 25.10
CA ALA A 165 -7.22 -13.19 25.65
C ALA A 165 -6.49 -14.02 26.72
N GLY A 166 -6.67 -15.36 26.70
CA GLY A 166 -6.15 -16.29 27.70
C GLY A 166 -4.63 -16.24 27.91
N PRO A 167 -4.09 -17.06 28.83
CA PRO A 167 -2.68 -17.03 29.18
C PRO A 167 -1.79 -17.27 27.96
N VAL A 168 -0.56 -16.76 28.03
CA VAL A 168 0.45 -16.96 26.98
C VAL A 168 0.66 -18.46 26.74
N ASN A 169 0.45 -18.88 25.49
CA ASN A 169 0.70 -20.25 25.06
C ASN A 169 2.08 -20.36 24.40
N LEU A 170 3.02 -21.02 25.09
CA LEU A 170 4.38 -21.26 24.58
C LEU A 170 4.51 -22.54 23.75
N THR A 171 3.43 -23.30 23.59
CA THR A 171 3.37 -24.49 22.71
C THR A 171 2.16 -24.38 21.75
N PRO A 172 2.09 -23.32 20.92
CA PRO A 172 0.97 -23.14 20.02
C PRO A 172 0.94 -24.25 18.96
N VAL A 173 -0.28 -24.62 18.55
CA VAL A 173 -0.52 -25.56 17.45
C VAL A 173 -1.14 -24.79 16.31
N ARG A 174 -0.81 -25.17 15.07
CA ARG A 174 -1.42 -24.57 13.87
C ARG A 174 -2.76 -25.21 13.58
N ASN A 175 -3.77 -24.38 13.37
CA ASN A 175 -5.06 -24.81 12.84
C ASN A 175 -5.01 -24.88 11.32
N SER A 176 -5.94 -25.65 10.74
CA SER A 176 -6.04 -25.76 9.29
C SER A 176 -6.50 -24.43 8.70
N VAL A 177 -6.13 -24.16 7.45
CA VAL A 177 -6.67 -23.04 6.66
C VAL A 177 -8.21 -23.02 6.71
N ALA A 178 -8.86 -24.17 6.65
CA ALA A 178 -10.33 -24.28 6.71
C ALA A 178 -10.91 -23.81 8.05
N ASP A 179 -10.29 -24.16 9.17
CA ASP A 179 -10.73 -23.70 10.50
C ASP A 179 -10.59 -22.18 10.64
N VAL A 180 -9.48 -21.63 10.15
CA VAL A 180 -9.23 -20.19 10.20
C VAL A 180 -10.25 -19.44 9.35
N TYR A 181 -10.57 -19.92 8.13
CA TYR A 181 -11.62 -19.33 7.32
C TYR A 181 -13.00 -19.45 7.97
N THR A 182 -13.30 -20.55 8.65
CA THR A 182 -14.57 -20.70 9.38
C THR A 182 -14.71 -19.59 10.43
N GLN A 183 -13.66 -19.28 11.19
CA GLN A 183 -13.65 -18.17 12.13
C GLN A 183 -13.79 -16.80 11.43
N ILE A 184 -13.04 -16.57 10.34
CA ILE A 184 -13.11 -15.32 9.56
C ILE A 184 -14.53 -15.07 9.06
N ILE A 185 -15.17 -16.07 8.47
CA ILE A 185 -16.53 -15.96 7.93
C ILE A 185 -17.54 -15.72 9.04
N SER A 186 -17.40 -16.39 10.19
CA SER A 186 -18.25 -16.19 11.37
C SER A 186 -18.18 -14.74 11.88
N ASP A 187 -16.97 -14.22 12.08
CA ASP A 187 -16.74 -12.85 12.56
C ASP A 187 -17.26 -11.80 11.55
N LEU A 188 -17.01 -11.98 10.24
CA LEU A 188 -17.47 -11.04 9.21
C LEU A 188 -18.99 -11.08 9.02
N THR A 189 -19.61 -12.25 9.09
CA THR A 189 -21.07 -12.39 8.99
C THR A 189 -21.77 -11.72 10.17
N THR A 190 -21.29 -12.00 11.39
CA THR A 190 -21.80 -11.37 12.62
C THR A 190 -21.55 -9.86 12.59
N GLY A 191 -20.37 -9.44 12.14
CA GLY A 191 -20.01 -8.04 11.95
C GLY A 191 -20.95 -7.31 10.99
N ALA A 192 -21.22 -7.89 9.81
CA ALA A 192 -22.11 -7.31 8.81
C ALA A 192 -23.57 -7.19 9.29
N GLN A 193 -24.02 -8.10 10.16
CA GLN A 193 -25.35 -8.02 10.77
C GLN A 193 -25.45 -6.89 11.79
N ASN A 194 -24.40 -6.70 12.59
CA ASN A 194 -24.42 -5.85 13.78
C ASN A 194 -23.82 -4.45 13.59
N LEU A 195 -23.03 -4.23 12.55
CA LEU A 195 -22.49 -2.91 12.24
C LEU A 195 -23.53 -2.01 11.58
N PRO A 196 -23.61 -0.72 11.97
CA PRO A 196 -24.40 0.28 11.26
C PRO A 196 -23.78 0.63 9.90
N VAL A 197 -24.57 1.31 9.07
CA VAL A 197 -24.13 1.85 7.76
C VAL A 197 -23.34 3.16 7.90
N THR A 198 -23.60 3.90 8.99
CA THR A 198 -22.82 5.08 9.37
C THR A 198 -21.81 4.70 10.44
N PRO A 199 -20.57 5.22 10.40
CA PRO A 199 -19.57 4.90 11.41
C PRO A 199 -20.00 5.40 12.79
N TYR A 200 -19.63 4.63 13.82
CA TYR A 200 -19.88 4.99 15.20
C TYR A 200 -19.28 6.38 15.52
N GLN A 201 -20.11 7.26 16.09
CA GLN A 201 -19.77 8.67 16.38
C GLN A 201 -19.30 9.50 15.15
N GLY A 202 -19.65 9.08 13.93
CA GLY A 202 -19.20 9.75 12.70
C GLY A 202 -17.70 9.58 12.42
N ASN A 203 -16.99 8.71 13.15
CA ASN A 203 -15.57 8.51 12.98
C ASN A 203 -15.28 7.66 11.73
N LEU A 204 -14.95 8.31 10.61
CA LEU A 204 -14.67 7.68 9.30
C LEU A 204 -13.51 6.66 9.31
N GLN A 205 -12.77 6.55 10.40
CA GLN A 205 -11.71 5.54 10.58
C GLN A 205 -12.27 4.16 10.92
N ARG A 206 -13.52 4.07 11.37
CA ARG A 206 -14.13 2.84 11.88
C ARG A 206 -14.75 2.02 10.75
N VAL A 207 -14.68 0.70 10.88
CA VAL A 207 -15.37 -0.22 9.98
C VAL A 207 -16.89 -0.08 10.12
N THR A 208 -17.59 -0.31 9.02
CA THR A 208 -19.06 -0.26 8.93
C THR A 208 -19.58 -1.50 8.22
N LYS A 209 -20.90 -1.62 8.07
CA LYS A 209 -21.54 -2.74 7.37
C LYS A 209 -20.90 -3.03 6.00
N LYS A 210 -20.62 -2.00 5.20
CA LYS A 210 -19.98 -2.18 3.88
C LYS A 210 -18.55 -2.71 3.97
N SER A 211 -17.81 -2.38 5.04
CA SER A 211 -16.47 -2.92 5.29
C SER A 211 -16.54 -4.42 5.52
N ALA A 212 -17.46 -4.86 6.37
CA ALA A 212 -17.67 -6.28 6.70
C ALA A 212 -18.11 -7.09 5.47
N LEU A 213 -19.07 -6.59 4.70
CA LEU A 213 -19.57 -7.27 3.48
C LEU A 213 -18.50 -7.35 2.38
N GLY A 214 -17.73 -6.28 2.16
CA GLY A 214 -16.61 -6.32 1.22
C GLY A 214 -15.56 -7.36 1.62
N LEU A 215 -15.10 -7.31 2.88
CA LEU A 215 -14.14 -8.28 3.41
C LEU A 215 -14.69 -9.72 3.37
N LEU A 216 -16.01 -9.91 3.56
CA LEU A 216 -16.66 -11.20 3.47
C LEU A 216 -16.61 -11.76 2.04
N ALA A 217 -16.92 -10.94 1.02
CA ALA A 217 -16.77 -11.34 -0.37
C ALA A 217 -15.32 -11.74 -0.70
N ARG A 218 -14.34 -10.95 -0.24
CA ARG A 218 -12.91 -11.25 -0.40
C ARG A 218 -12.53 -12.57 0.29
N ALA A 219 -12.96 -12.77 1.54
CA ALA A 219 -12.65 -13.97 2.32
C ALA A 219 -13.23 -15.24 1.67
N TYR A 220 -14.47 -15.18 1.18
CA TYR A 220 -15.06 -16.27 0.41
C TYR A 220 -14.28 -16.54 -0.88
N ALA A 221 -13.87 -15.51 -1.65
CA ALA A 221 -13.08 -15.75 -2.86
C ALA A 221 -11.73 -16.42 -2.55
N GLN A 222 -11.07 -16.00 -1.48
CA GLN A 222 -9.80 -16.58 -1.05
C GLN A 222 -9.97 -18.04 -0.61
N GLY A 223 -10.96 -18.35 0.23
CA GLY A 223 -11.26 -19.73 0.63
C GLY A 223 -11.77 -20.59 -0.53
N GLY A 224 -12.42 -20.00 -1.54
CA GLY A 224 -12.77 -20.67 -2.79
C GLY A 224 -11.53 -21.15 -3.55
N GLY A 225 -10.44 -20.39 -3.53
CA GLY A 225 -9.14 -20.80 -4.08
C GLY A 225 -8.54 -22.02 -3.39
N GLU A 226 -8.91 -22.26 -2.13
CA GLU A 226 -8.52 -23.43 -1.35
C GLU A 226 -9.57 -24.57 -1.44
N GLY A 227 -10.60 -24.42 -2.28
CA GLY A 227 -11.65 -25.42 -2.49
C GLY A 227 -12.66 -25.54 -1.35
N LEU A 228 -12.78 -24.52 -0.49
CA LEU A 228 -13.67 -24.57 0.67
C LEU A 228 -15.16 -24.46 0.28
N MET A 229 -16.01 -25.00 1.15
CA MET A 229 -17.45 -25.15 0.96
C MET A 229 -18.20 -24.68 2.22
N GLU A 230 -19.37 -24.06 2.05
CA GLU A 230 -20.34 -23.76 3.10
C GLU A 230 -21.61 -24.58 2.85
N GLY A 231 -21.73 -25.71 3.56
CA GLY A 231 -22.73 -26.72 3.23
C GLY A 231 -22.53 -27.23 1.80
N THR A 232 -23.55 -27.08 0.95
CA THR A 232 -23.50 -27.51 -0.47
C THR A 232 -22.98 -26.42 -1.42
N LYS A 233 -22.75 -25.20 -0.93
CA LYS A 233 -22.29 -24.09 -1.76
C LYS A 233 -20.78 -23.98 -1.70
N SER A 234 -20.12 -23.88 -2.86
CA SER A 234 -18.70 -23.52 -2.87
C SER A 234 -18.50 -22.10 -2.35
N TYR A 235 -17.35 -21.84 -1.75
CA TYR A 235 -17.00 -20.48 -1.34
C TYR A 235 -16.92 -19.52 -2.53
N TRP A 236 -16.61 -20.00 -3.75
CA TRP A 236 -16.77 -19.18 -4.96
C TRP A 236 -18.20 -18.73 -5.20
N LEU A 237 -19.18 -19.63 -5.04
CA LEU A 237 -20.58 -19.26 -5.16
C LEU A 237 -20.99 -18.26 -4.06
N ARG A 238 -20.51 -18.44 -2.82
CA ARG A 238 -20.76 -17.48 -1.72
C ARG A 238 -20.13 -16.12 -1.98
N ALA A 239 -18.90 -16.08 -2.52
CA ALA A 239 -18.22 -14.84 -2.91
C ALA A 239 -19.04 -14.07 -3.93
N LYS A 240 -19.57 -14.77 -4.94
CA LYS A 240 -20.47 -14.20 -5.95
C LYS A 240 -21.72 -13.62 -5.29
N GLU A 241 -22.43 -14.41 -4.48
CA GLU A 241 -23.67 -13.99 -3.82
C GLU A 241 -23.49 -12.73 -2.97
N VAL A 242 -22.42 -12.67 -2.15
CA VAL A 242 -22.13 -11.51 -1.30
C VAL A 242 -21.73 -10.30 -2.14
N ALA A 243 -20.93 -10.48 -3.19
CA ALA A 243 -20.52 -9.39 -4.06
C ALA A 243 -21.72 -8.81 -4.84
N GLU A 244 -22.59 -9.68 -5.38
CA GLU A 244 -23.81 -9.28 -6.09
C GLU A 244 -24.79 -8.55 -5.17
N ASP A 245 -25.00 -9.04 -3.94
CA ASP A 245 -25.81 -8.36 -2.94
C ASP A 245 -25.27 -6.95 -2.65
N LEU A 246 -23.96 -6.82 -2.40
CA LEU A 246 -23.37 -5.51 -2.16
C LEU A 246 -23.49 -4.58 -3.37
N ILE A 247 -23.34 -5.08 -4.60
CA ILE A 247 -23.47 -4.29 -5.83
C ILE A 247 -24.90 -3.76 -6.01
N LEU A 248 -25.90 -4.64 -5.84
CA LEU A 248 -27.31 -4.31 -6.01
C LEU A 248 -27.80 -3.38 -4.90
N ASN A 249 -27.33 -3.57 -3.66
CA ASN A 249 -27.80 -2.86 -2.47
C ASN A 249 -26.80 -1.80 -1.95
N LYS A 250 -25.81 -1.39 -2.76
CA LYS A 250 -24.72 -0.49 -2.34
C LYS A 250 -25.21 0.77 -1.61
N GLY A 251 -26.27 1.40 -2.11
CA GLY A 251 -26.86 2.59 -1.47
C GLY A 251 -27.40 2.32 -0.07
N ALA A 252 -28.09 1.18 0.12
CA ALA A 252 -28.60 0.77 1.43
C ALA A 252 -27.46 0.42 2.42
N TYR A 253 -26.29 0.06 1.92
CA TYR A 253 -25.10 -0.23 2.74
C TYR A 253 -24.16 0.95 2.93
N GLY A 254 -24.48 2.15 2.41
CA GLY A 254 -23.60 3.32 2.47
C GLY A 254 -22.35 3.20 1.58
N ALA A 255 -22.40 2.32 0.58
CA ALA A 255 -21.36 2.13 -0.43
C ALA A 255 -21.73 2.83 -1.74
N THR A 256 -20.71 3.28 -2.47
CA THR A 256 -20.87 3.86 -3.80
C THR A 256 -19.64 3.54 -4.66
N MET A 257 -19.71 3.87 -5.94
CA MET A 257 -18.60 3.78 -6.88
C MET A 257 -18.55 5.07 -7.69
N TYR A 258 -17.38 5.68 -7.81
CA TYR A 258 -17.25 6.88 -8.62
C TYR A 258 -17.51 6.56 -10.10
N ALA A 259 -18.21 7.47 -10.77
CA ALA A 259 -18.49 7.39 -12.20
C ALA A 259 -17.26 7.72 -13.05
N ASP A 260 -16.28 8.45 -12.51
CA ASP A 260 -14.99 8.71 -13.14
C ASP A 260 -13.86 8.22 -12.23
N PHE A 261 -12.98 7.38 -12.77
CA PHE A 261 -11.82 6.85 -12.05
C PHE A 261 -10.92 7.96 -11.48
N ALA A 262 -10.80 9.11 -12.15
CA ALA A 262 -9.96 10.22 -11.66
C ALA A 262 -10.38 10.73 -10.27
N GLN A 263 -11.65 10.55 -9.89
CA GLN A 263 -12.17 10.93 -8.58
C GLN A 263 -11.64 10.04 -7.45
N VAL A 264 -11.21 8.80 -7.75
CA VAL A 264 -10.72 7.86 -6.74
C VAL A 264 -9.48 8.39 -6.04
N PHE A 265 -8.56 9.00 -6.79
CA PHE A 265 -7.28 9.51 -6.30
C PHE A 265 -7.19 11.04 -6.29
N ALA A 266 -8.33 11.73 -6.44
CA ALA A 266 -8.38 13.18 -6.27
C ALA A 266 -8.04 13.58 -4.83
N ALA A 267 -7.20 14.61 -4.68
CA ALA A 267 -6.75 15.18 -3.41
C ALA A 267 -7.91 15.48 -2.45
N ALA A 268 -8.96 16.14 -2.96
CA ALA A 268 -10.16 16.49 -2.19
C ALA A 268 -10.92 15.26 -1.65
N ASN A 269 -10.78 14.11 -2.32
CA ASN A 269 -11.49 12.89 -1.98
C ASN A 269 -10.70 11.97 -1.05
N ASN A 270 -9.41 12.20 -0.78
CA ASN A 270 -8.60 11.24 -0.01
C ASN A 270 -9.15 11.01 1.41
N ARG A 271 -9.50 12.08 2.14
CA ARG A 271 -10.00 11.99 3.52
C ARG A 271 -11.45 11.47 3.61
N ASN A 272 -12.25 11.71 2.58
CA ASN A 272 -13.68 11.41 2.56
C ASN A 272 -14.07 10.56 1.34
N ASN A 273 -13.23 9.58 0.98
CA ASN A 273 -13.41 8.84 -0.26
C ASN A 273 -14.71 8.03 -0.21
N ALA A 274 -15.68 8.36 -1.06
CA ALA A 274 -16.99 7.71 -1.02
C ALA A 274 -16.95 6.25 -1.52
N GLU A 275 -16.01 5.91 -2.40
CA GLU A 275 -15.86 4.56 -2.98
C GLU A 275 -15.21 3.57 -2.01
N VAL A 276 -14.52 4.05 -0.97
CA VAL A 276 -13.84 3.19 -0.02
C VAL A 276 -14.84 2.41 0.85
N LEU A 277 -14.59 1.11 1.00
CA LEU A 277 -15.33 0.23 1.90
C LEU A 277 -14.58 0.10 3.22
N PHE A 278 -13.26 0.05 3.17
CA PHE A 278 -12.38 -0.02 4.33
C PHE A 278 -11.09 0.75 4.07
N THR A 279 -10.75 1.69 4.95
CA THR A 279 -9.56 2.53 4.83
C THR A 279 -8.72 2.47 6.10
N ALA A 280 -7.40 2.49 5.93
CA ALA A 280 -6.49 2.83 7.00
C ALA A 280 -6.23 4.33 6.96
N TYR A 281 -6.64 5.01 8.02
CA TYR A 281 -6.78 6.45 8.02
C TYR A 281 -5.47 7.16 8.35
N GLY A 282 -5.12 8.12 7.51
CA GLY A 282 -4.06 9.09 7.71
C GLY A 282 -4.05 9.71 9.10
N LEU A 283 -2.91 9.79 9.78
CA LEU A 283 -2.80 10.76 10.88
C LEU A 283 -3.12 12.16 10.32
N ASN A 284 -4.03 12.89 10.96
CA ASN A 284 -4.33 14.27 10.60
C ASN A 284 -3.41 15.19 11.40
N PRO A 285 -2.46 15.89 10.77
CA PRO A 285 -1.51 16.75 11.48
C PRO A 285 -2.17 17.93 12.19
N TYR A 286 -3.43 18.27 11.88
CA TYR A 286 -4.19 19.29 12.60
C TYR A 286 -4.92 18.78 13.85
N ASN A 287 -4.87 17.47 14.12
CA ASN A 287 -5.47 16.89 15.32
C ASN A 287 -4.41 16.80 16.43
N ALA A 288 -4.76 17.20 17.66
CA ALA A 288 -3.88 17.08 18.83
C ALA A 288 -3.35 15.65 19.07
N SER A 289 -4.10 14.61 18.65
CA SER A 289 -3.64 13.21 18.72
C SER A 289 -2.36 12.96 17.90
N TYR A 290 -2.08 13.81 16.91
CA TYR A 290 -0.85 13.74 16.12
C TYR A 290 0.40 13.93 16.99
N ASP A 291 0.37 14.89 17.92
CA ASP A 291 1.51 15.23 18.77
C ASP A 291 1.83 14.15 19.81
N VAL A 292 0.92 13.19 19.99
CA VAL A 292 1.07 12.03 20.89
C VAL A 292 1.65 10.81 20.13
N PHE A 293 1.57 10.79 18.80
CA PHE A 293 1.98 9.65 17.95
C PHE A 293 3.22 10.01 17.10
N THR A 294 4.38 10.08 17.74
CA THR A 294 5.64 10.60 17.14
C THR A 294 6.56 9.54 16.50
N GLY A 295 6.08 8.29 16.32
CA GLY A 295 6.87 7.20 15.75
C GLY A 295 7.19 7.32 14.24
N ASN A 296 8.27 6.66 13.79
CA ASN A 296 8.73 6.64 12.40
C ASN A 296 7.97 5.65 11.47
N ASN A 297 7.04 4.86 12.00
CA ASN A 297 6.30 3.81 11.27
C ASN A 297 5.08 4.38 10.53
N LYS A 298 5.30 5.34 9.61
CA LYS A 298 4.25 6.02 8.84
C LYS A 298 4.31 5.60 7.35
N PRO A 299 3.20 5.70 6.59
CA PRO A 299 3.18 5.26 5.21
C PRO A 299 4.20 6.00 4.34
N ASN A 300 5.01 5.20 3.68
CA ASN A 300 6.17 5.63 2.93
C ASN A 300 6.24 4.84 1.61
N LEU A 301 5.13 4.35 1.08
CA LEU A 301 5.14 3.48 -0.11
C LEU A 301 5.64 4.18 -1.39
N TYR A 302 5.30 5.46 -1.59
CA TYR A 302 5.60 6.19 -2.83
C TYR A 302 7.10 6.20 -3.18
N LEU A 303 7.99 6.26 -2.19
CA LEU A 303 9.43 6.36 -2.39
C LEU A 303 10.06 5.11 -3.01
N HIS A 304 9.34 3.99 -3.00
CA HIS A 304 9.76 2.74 -3.62
C HIS A 304 9.33 2.64 -5.08
N TYR A 305 8.24 3.32 -5.45
CA TYR A 305 7.62 3.27 -6.78
C TYR A 305 8.04 4.40 -7.73
N TYR A 306 8.90 5.33 -7.28
CA TYR A 306 9.39 6.42 -8.11
C TYR A 306 10.85 6.17 -8.54
N PRO A 307 11.23 6.52 -9.79
CA PRO A 307 12.61 6.44 -10.22
C PRO A 307 13.48 7.47 -9.50
N SER A 308 14.78 7.18 -9.39
CA SER A 308 15.74 8.16 -8.91
C SER A 308 16.04 9.16 -10.03
N LEU A 309 15.38 10.31 -9.97
CA LEU A 309 15.61 11.41 -10.91
C LEU A 309 17.05 11.93 -10.83
N ASP A 310 17.67 11.84 -9.66
CA ASP A 310 19.06 12.21 -9.47
C ASP A 310 20.02 11.28 -10.21
N ASN A 311 19.76 9.97 -10.21
CA ASN A 311 20.58 9.03 -10.97
C ASN A 311 20.40 9.23 -12.47
N ALA A 312 19.21 9.64 -12.92
CA ALA A 312 18.92 9.90 -14.32
C ALA A 312 19.52 11.21 -14.82
N PHE A 313 19.35 12.31 -14.08
CA PHE A 313 19.64 13.68 -14.55
C PHE A 313 20.84 14.35 -13.86
N GLY A 314 21.36 13.79 -12.77
CA GLY A 314 22.42 14.39 -11.95
C GLY A 314 21.88 15.22 -10.78
N ALA A 315 22.79 15.78 -9.98
CA ALA A 315 22.50 16.40 -8.68
C ALA A 315 21.86 17.81 -8.75
N GLY A 316 20.83 18.01 -9.59
CA GLY A 316 19.99 19.21 -9.56
C GLY A 316 20.51 20.45 -10.30
N THR A 317 21.57 20.31 -11.11
CA THR A 317 22.19 21.43 -11.86
C THR A 317 21.82 21.46 -13.35
N ASP A 318 21.06 20.46 -13.81
CA ASP A 318 20.76 20.22 -15.23
C ASP A 318 19.25 20.43 -15.52
N LEU A 319 18.64 19.65 -16.42
CA LEU A 319 17.20 19.62 -16.71
C LEU A 319 16.33 19.44 -15.44
N PHE A 320 16.78 18.60 -14.51
CA PHE A 320 16.15 18.45 -13.20
C PHE A 320 16.76 19.46 -12.20
N ARG A 321 15.90 20.20 -11.51
CA ARG A 321 16.28 21.21 -10.50
C ARG A 321 15.90 20.75 -9.10
N ARG A 322 16.80 21.01 -8.14
CA ARG A 322 16.52 20.87 -6.70
C ARG A 322 16.41 22.24 -6.04
N ALA A 323 15.83 22.28 -4.84
CA ALA A 323 15.90 23.47 -4.01
C ALA A 323 17.36 23.77 -3.59
N ALA A 324 17.70 25.05 -3.49
CA ALA A 324 19.03 25.50 -3.10
C ALA A 324 19.42 24.96 -1.72
N GLY A 325 20.60 24.33 -1.62
CA GLY A 325 21.16 23.81 -0.36
C GLY A 325 20.56 22.50 0.15
N SER A 326 19.72 21.80 -0.62
CA SER A 326 19.01 20.60 -0.13
C SER A 326 19.63 19.26 -0.54
N ASN A 327 19.68 18.34 0.44
CA ASN A 327 20.11 16.95 0.33
C ASN A 327 18.96 16.03 -0.17
N THR A 328 19.01 15.51 -1.40
CA THR A 328 18.06 14.50 -1.96
C THR A 328 16.56 14.75 -1.83
N SER A 329 16.12 15.90 -1.32
CA SER A 329 14.73 16.16 -0.90
C SER A 329 14.06 17.12 -1.89
N ASN A 330 12.85 16.77 -2.33
CA ASN A 330 12.05 17.55 -3.29
C ASN A 330 10.68 17.83 -2.65
N ALA A 331 10.24 19.09 -2.59
CA ALA A 331 9.00 19.43 -1.91
C ALA A 331 7.73 18.99 -2.68
N TYR A 332 7.85 18.67 -3.97
CA TYR A 332 6.75 18.16 -4.79
C TYR A 332 6.69 16.62 -4.81
N TYR A 333 7.80 15.97 -5.16
CA TYR A 333 7.88 14.51 -5.26
C TYR A 333 8.20 13.79 -3.95
N GLY A 334 8.84 14.47 -3.01
CA GLY A 334 9.48 13.85 -1.84
C GLY A 334 10.90 13.36 -2.13
N ARG A 335 11.40 12.51 -1.24
CA ARG A 335 12.72 11.88 -1.35
C ARG A 335 12.65 10.60 -2.16
N LEU A 336 13.21 10.63 -3.37
CA LEU A 336 13.16 9.53 -4.34
C LEU A 336 14.44 8.68 -4.32
N ASN A 337 14.78 8.08 -3.18
CA ASN A 337 16.10 7.45 -2.95
C ASN A 337 16.07 5.93 -2.65
N GLN A 338 14.92 5.26 -2.74
CA GLN A 338 14.85 3.80 -2.58
C GLN A 338 14.54 3.09 -3.90
N SER A 339 13.56 3.58 -4.66
CA SER A 339 13.41 3.36 -6.11
C SER A 339 13.65 1.93 -6.60
N PHE A 340 13.09 0.90 -5.94
CA PHE A 340 13.35 -0.50 -6.28
C PHE A 340 12.12 -1.26 -6.82
N ILE A 341 10.96 -0.60 -6.93
CA ILE A 341 9.74 -1.21 -7.47
C ILE A 341 9.36 -0.49 -8.76
N ALA A 342 9.62 -1.14 -9.88
CA ALA A 342 9.26 -0.67 -11.22
C ALA A 342 8.19 -1.60 -11.83
N PRO A 343 7.29 -1.08 -12.68
CA PRO A 343 6.29 -1.92 -13.34
C PRO A 343 6.95 -2.88 -14.33
N THR A 344 6.47 -4.11 -14.44
CA THR A 344 6.85 -4.98 -15.57
C THR A 344 6.27 -4.43 -16.87
N LYS A 345 6.83 -4.87 -18.00
CA LYS A 345 6.25 -4.57 -19.32
C LYS A 345 4.81 -5.08 -19.44
N TYR A 346 4.48 -6.20 -18.78
CA TYR A 346 3.10 -6.68 -18.69
C TYR A 346 2.16 -5.66 -18.04
N LEU A 347 2.50 -5.14 -16.84
CA LEU A 347 1.66 -4.14 -16.17
C LEU A 347 1.46 -2.90 -17.04
N ILE A 348 2.52 -2.40 -17.68
CA ILE A 348 2.44 -1.28 -18.61
C ILE A 348 1.52 -1.61 -19.80
N ASN A 349 1.64 -2.82 -20.35
CA ASN A 349 0.89 -3.26 -21.52
C ASN A 349 -0.56 -3.59 -21.23
N CYS A 350 -0.96 -3.78 -19.96
CA CYS A 350 -2.36 -3.75 -19.62
C CYS A 350 -2.94 -2.42 -20.15
N PHE A 351 -2.50 -1.27 -19.66
CA PHE A 351 -3.12 0.02 -20.01
C PHE A 351 -3.16 0.32 -21.52
N ASN A 352 -4.37 0.53 -22.05
CA ASN A 352 -4.53 1.11 -23.38
C ASN A 352 -4.44 2.63 -23.24
N ALA A 353 -3.23 3.16 -23.25
CA ALA A 353 -3.00 4.58 -23.01
C ALA A 353 -3.52 5.53 -24.10
N THR A 354 -4.29 5.06 -25.10
CA THR A 354 -5.09 5.91 -26.00
C THR A 354 -6.52 6.15 -25.47
N TYR A 355 -7.09 5.16 -24.77
CA TYR A 355 -8.50 5.18 -24.36
C TYR A 355 -8.72 5.03 -22.85
N ASP A 356 -7.75 4.46 -22.12
CA ASP A 356 -7.83 4.15 -20.68
C ASP A 356 -7.12 5.23 -19.86
N LYS A 357 -7.91 6.10 -19.22
CA LYS A 357 -7.40 7.21 -18.41
C LYS A 357 -6.71 6.77 -17.12
N ARG A 358 -6.83 5.49 -16.74
CA ARG A 358 -6.12 4.96 -15.57
C ARG A 358 -4.61 4.98 -15.77
N TRP A 359 -4.13 5.06 -17.00
CA TRP A 359 -2.72 5.23 -17.30
C TRP A 359 -2.15 6.47 -16.62
N GLU A 360 -2.66 7.66 -16.94
CA GLU A 360 -2.24 8.93 -16.35
C GLU A 360 -2.71 9.12 -14.91
N ASN A 361 -3.77 8.43 -14.48
CA ASN A 361 -4.24 8.50 -13.10
C ASN A 361 -3.50 7.55 -12.14
N SER A 362 -2.81 6.52 -12.66
CA SER A 362 -2.02 5.57 -11.85
C SER A 362 -0.52 5.84 -11.97
N PHE A 363 -0.02 6.30 -13.12
CA PHE A 363 1.40 6.46 -13.36
C PHE A 363 1.79 7.90 -13.72
N VAL A 364 2.87 8.37 -13.10
CA VAL A 364 3.62 9.54 -13.57
C VAL A 364 4.59 9.08 -14.66
N THR A 365 4.41 9.61 -15.86
CA THR A 365 5.27 9.32 -17.04
C THR A 365 5.95 10.56 -17.60
N ALA A 366 5.49 11.76 -17.23
CA ALA A 366 6.18 13.01 -17.51
C ALA A 366 6.73 13.60 -16.19
N PHE A 367 7.95 14.11 -16.19
CA PHE A 367 8.60 14.67 -15.00
C PHE A 367 8.85 16.17 -15.17
N THR A 368 8.66 16.91 -14.07
CA THR A 368 8.65 18.38 -14.07
C THR A 368 9.41 18.94 -12.87
N ASN A 369 9.88 20.18 -13.02
CA ASN A 369 10.39 20.97 -11.91
C ASN A 369 9.23 21.64 -11.16
N TYR A 370 9.51 22.07 -9.94
CA TYR A 370 8.55 22.79 -9.11
C TYR A 370 9.14 24.12 -8.65
N SER A 371 8.27 25.11 -8.48
CA SER A 371 8.58 26.35 -7.76
C SER A 371 7.91 26.36 -6.38
N GLY A 372 8.26 27.33 -5.53
CA GLY A 372 7.57 27.59 -4.28
C GLY A 372 7.22 29.08 -4.14
N VAL A 373 6.67 29.66 -5.20
CA VAL A 373 6.28 31.08 -5.23
C VAL A 373 5.15 31.32 -4.23
N GLN A 374 4.20 30.38 -4.08
CA GLN A 374 3.20 30.44 -3.02
C GLN A 374 3.84 30.51 -1.64
N ALA A 375 4.77 29.59 -1.33
CA ALA A 375 5.46 29.56 -0.05
C ALA A 375 6.19 30.87 0.26
N LYS A 376 6.86 31.46 -0.73
CA LYS A 376 7.55 32.76 -0.59
C LYS A 376 6.59 33.93 -0.41
N THR A 377 5.35 33.81 -0.89
CA THR A 377 4.31 34.84 -0.76
C THR A 377 3.59 34.72 0.58
N SER A 378 3.33 33.49 1.03
CA SER A 378 2.59 33.18 2.25
C SER A 378 3.46 33.19 3.52
N ASN A 379 4.79 33.07 3.36
CA ASN A 379 5.74 32.98 4.47
C ASN A 379 6.98 33.85 4.19
N ALA A 380 7.28 34.78 5.10
CA ALA A 380 8.45 35.67 4.99
C ALA A 380 9.79 34.92 5.01
N THR A 381 9.84 33.76 5.66
CA THR A 381 11.00 32.87 5.75
C THR A 381 10.56 31.45 5.44
N PRO A 382 10.28 31.13 4.16
CA PRO A 382 9.83 29.79 3.79
C PRO A 382 10.95 28.77 4.02
N PRO A 383 10.62 27.52 4.36
CA PRO A 383 11.62 26.48 4.51
C PRO A 383 12.40 26.29 3.20
N SER A 384 13.70 26.03 3.29
CA SER A 384 14.62 25.90 2.13
C SER A 384 14.04 25.04 0.99
N PRO A 385 13.42 23.86 1.23
CA PRO A 385 12.82 23.04 0.17
C PRO A 385 11.71 23.70 -0.64
N ALA A 386 11.00 24.70 -0.10
CA ALA A 386 10.02 25.49 -0.86
C ALA A 386 10.50 26.91 -1.17
N ASN A 387 11.73 27.27 -0.78
CA ASN A 387 12.31 28.56 -1.12
C ASN A 387 12.90 28.54 -2.53
N VAL A 388 12.06 28.26 -3.53
CA VAL A 388 12.43 28.14 -4.94
C VAL A 388 11.66 29.17 -5.75
N THR A 389 12.35 30.10 -6.41
CA THR A 389 11.65 31.07 -7.27
C THR A 389 11.20 30.40 -8.57
N TYR A 390 10.25 31.03 -9.27
CA TYR A 390 9.86 30.59 -10.60
C TYR A 390 11.05 30.55 -11.57
N ALA A 391 11.95 31.55 -11.47
CA ALA A 391 13.16 31.63 -12.28
C ALA A 391 14.15 30.50 -11.97
N ASP A 392 14.38 30.17 -10.69
CA ASP A 392 15.28 29.08 -10.29
C ASP A 392 14.79 27.69 -10.74
N ALA A 393 13.47 27.52 -10.81
CA ALA A 393 12.85 26.29 -11.30
C ALA A 393 12.80 26.20 -12.84
N THR A 394 12.99 27.32 -13.54
CA THR A 394 12.96 27.40 -15.00
C THR A 394 14.32 27.04 -15.59
N VAL A 395 14.35 26.12 -16.56
CA VAL A 395 15.57 25.70 -17.25
C VAL A 395 15.66 26.40 -18.60
N THR A 396 16.78 27.08 -18.86
CA THR A 396 17.11 27.53 -20.22
C THR A 396 18.00 26.49 -20.89
N LEU A 397 17.55 25.95 -22.02
CA LEU A 397 18.28 24.93 -22.76
C LEU A 397 19.57 25.50 -23.34
N ASN A 398 20.69 24.83 -23.09
CA ASN A 398 21.97 25.16 -23.69
C ASN A 398 22.46 23.99 -24.58
N ALA A 399 23.55 24.22 -25.33
CA ALA A 399 24.09 23.22 -26.25
C ALA A 399 24.49 21.91 -25.54
N ALA A 400 25.08 21.99 -24.34
CA ALA A 400 25.49 20.81 -23.57
C ALA A 400 24.30 19.96 -23.14
N MET A 401 23.21 20.59 -22.68
CA MET A 401 21.95 19.91 -22.36
C MET A 401 21.34 19.25 -23.59
N CYS A 402 21.27 19.98 -24.70
CA CYS A 402 20.68 19.48 -25.94
C CYS A 402 21.42 18.23 -26.45
N THR A 403 22.75 18.30 -26.52
CA THR A 403 23.59 17.15 -26.88
C THR A 403 23.42 15.99 -25.90
N LYS A 404 23.46 16.27 -24.59
CA LYS A 404 23.40 15.24 -23.55
C LYS A 404 22.11 14.42 -23.63
N TYR A 405 20.96 15.07 -23.79
CA TYR A 405 19.63 14.43 -23.74
C TYR A 405 19.00 14.17 -25.12
N GLY A 406 19.76 14.39 -26.20
CA GLY A 406 19.24 14.22 -27.57
C GLY A 406 18.12 15.19 -27.95
N ILE A 407 18.08 16.38 -27.32
CA ILE A 407 17.13 17.44 -27.66
C ILE A 407 17.68 18.18 -28.88
N ASN A 408 16.82 18.51 -29.84
CA ASN A 408 17.21 19.20 -31.07
C ASN A 408 17.89 20.56 -30.77
N PRO A 409 19.10 20.83 -31.30
CA PRO A 409 19.80 22.10 -31.08
C PRO A 409 19.02 23.37 -31.47
N ALA A 410 17.98 23.26 -32.29
CA ALA A 410 17.06 24.36 -32.59
C ALA A 410 16.33 24.90 -31.34
N PHE A 411 16.29 24.13 -30.25
CA PHE A 411 15.69 24.55 -28.97
C PHE A 411 16.67 25.26 -28.02
N ILE A 412 17.94 25.44 -28.40
CA ILE A 412 18.92 26.19 -27.59
C ILE A 412 18.39 27.61 -27.35
N GLY A 413 18.45 28.07 -26.09
CA GLY A 413 17.91 29.34 -25.64
C GLY A 413 16.43 29.33 -25.27
N GLN A 414 15.69 28.27 -25.63
CA GLN A 414 14.31 28.10 -25.18
C GLN A 414 14.24 27.62 -23.73
N LYS A 415 13.07 27.79 -23.12
CA LYS A 415 12.85 27.51 -21.70
C LYS A 415 11.96 26.29 -21.49
N ILE A 416 12.26 25.53 -20.44
CA ILE A 416 11.35 24.59 -19.78
C ILE A 416 10.95 25.21 -18.45
N TYR A 417 9.67 25.51 -18.30
CA TYR A 417 9.07 26.11 -17.10
C TYR A 417 8.70 25.04 -16.06
N PRO A 418 8.55 25.40 -14.76
CA PRO A 418 7.96 24.48 -13.79
C PRO A 418 6.48 24.25 -14.08
N TYR A 419 6.00 23.01 -13.90
CA TYR A 419 4.58 22.69 -13.94
C TYR A 419 3.93 22.86 -12.57
N ALA A 420 4.62 22.46 -11.50
CA ALA A 420 4.10 22.50 -10.14
C ALA A 420 4.58 23.74 -9.38
N ASP A 421 3.75 24.22 -8.46
CA ASP A 421 4.13 25.16 -7.41
C ASP A 421 3.69 24.63 -6.05
N VAL A 422 4.52 24.76 -5.02
CA VAL A 422 4.18 24.31 -3.67
C VAL A 422 4.07 25.46 -2.68
N ASP A 423 3.05 25.38 -1.83
CA ASP A 423 2.86 26.28 -0.69
C ASP A 423 3.31 25.61 0.61
N ALA A 424 4.20 26.25 1.35
CA ALA A 424 4.76 25.73 2.59
C ALA A 424 3.93 26.20 3.79
N LYS A 425 3.18 25.27 4.38
CA LYS A 425 2.29 25.55 5.52
C LYS A 425 2.76 24.79 6.77
N ASN A 426 2.85 25.51 7.88
CA ASN A 426 3.10 24.88 9.18
C ASN A 426 1.81 24.22 9.69
N ALA A 427 1.87 22.96 10.10
CA ALA A 427 0.69 22.18 10.45
C ALA A 427 0.56 21.91 11.95
N SER A 428 1.64 21.46 12.59
CA SER A 428 1.70 21.26 14.05
C SER A 428 3.14 21.43 14.56
N PRO A 429 3.33 21.61 15.88
CA PRO A 429 4.67 21.65 16.47
C PRO A 429 5.56 20.44 16.09
N ASN A 430 4.96 19.25 15.92
CA ASN A 430 5.64 18.02 15.52
C ASN A 430 5.44 17.66 14.03
N ALA A 431 4.61 18.43 13.30
CA ALA A 431 4.39 18.35 11.86
C ALA A 431 4.83 19.67 11.22
N THR A 432 6.15 19.85 11.15
CA THR A 432 6.77 21.15 10.86
C THR A 432 6.33 21.78 9.52
N TRP A 433 6.32 21.02 8.42
CA TRP A 433 5.98 21.58 7.10
C TRP A 433 5.17 20.63 6.23
N GLN A 434 4.14 21.20 5.60
CA GLN A 434 3.41 20.63 4.48
C GLN A 434 3.65 21.43 3.20
N TYR A 435 3.54 20.77 2.05
CA TYR A 435 3.79 21.39 0.74
C TYR A 435 2.60 21.11 -0.17
N ILE A 436 1.67 22.07 -0.22
CA ILE A 436 0.40 21.94 -0.93
C ILE A 436 0.61 22.38 -2.37
N SER A 437 0.35 21.49 -3.33
CA SER A 437 0.64 21.75 -4.74
C SER A 437 -0.50 22.47 -5.47
N LYS A 438 -0.14 23.46 -6.30
CA LYS A 438 -0.93 23.95 -7.43
C LYS A 438 -0.15 23.78 -8.73
N VAL A 439 -0.80 24.04 -9.85
CA VAL A 439 -0.21 23.91 -11.19
C VAL A 439 -0.16 25.25 -11.90
N TRP A 440 0.93 25.47 -12.63
CA TRP A 440 1.08 26.52 -13.63
C TRP A 440 0.43 26.10 -14.94
N PRO A 441 -0.58 26.84 -15.44
CA PRO A 441 -1.12 26.63 -16.79
C PRO A 441 -0.04 26.80 -17.87
N LYS A 442 -0.21 26.10 -19.00
CA LYS A 442 0.66 26.25 -20.19
C LYS A 442 0.62 27.71 -20.66
N GLY A 443 1.77 28.26 -21.05
CA GLY A 443 1.91 29.65 -21.50
C GLY A 443 2.12 30.68 -20.37
N VAL A 444 2.04 30.30 -19.09
CA VAL A 444 2.48 31.18 -17.99
C VAL A 444 4.01 31.16 -17.93
N THR A 445 4.63 32.35 -17.92
CA THR A 445 6.11 32.49 -17.95
C THR A 445 6.67 33.45 -16.91
N THR A 446 5.81 34.16 -16.19
CA THR A 446 6.19 35.23 -15.24
C THR A 446 6.24 34.77 -13.78
N GLY A 447 5.61 33.63 -13.45
CA GLY A 447 5.48 33.15 -12.07
C GLY A 447 4.51 33.95 -11.20
N ALA A 448 3.58 34.71 -11.80
CA ALA A 448 2.56 35.43 -11.03
C ALA A 448 1.56 34.47 -10.40
N THR A 449 1.51 34.39 -9.07
CA THR A 449 0.68 33.42 -8.30
C THR A 449 -0.82 33.50 -8.61
N SER A 450 -1.31 34.63 -9.14
CA SER A 450 -2.69 34.78 -9.62
C SER A 450 -3.05 33.86 -10.79
N ALA A 451 -2.05 33.32 -11.50
CA ALA A 451 -2.27 32.38 -12.61
C ALA A 451 -2.32 30.90 -12.17
N LEU A 452 -1.97 30.59 -10.92
CA LEU A 452 -1.97 29.21 -10.43
C LEU A 452 -3.38 28.63 -10.36
N VAL A 453 -3.50 27.38 -10.78
CA VAL A 453 -4.76 26.64 -10.73
C VAL A 453 -4.69 25.49 -9.73
N THR A 454 -5.77 25.31 -8.99
CA THR A 454 -5.99 24.09 -8.21
C THR A 454 -6.42 22.98 -9.16
N VAL A 455 -5.77 21.83 -9.06
CA VAL A 455 -6.10 20.62 -9.83
C VAL A 455 -6.54 19.51 -8.90
N ALA A 456 -7.31 18.55 -9.41
CA ALA A 456 -7.81 17.44 -8.62
C ALA A 456 -6.67 16.57 -8.05
N ASN A 457 -5.58 16.36 -8.80
CA ASN A 457 -4.38 15.70 -8.34
C ASN A 457 -3.19 16.22 -9.17
N ALA A 458 -2.18 16.80 -8.52
CA ALA A 458 -1.05 17.39 -9.22
C ALA A 458 -0.18 16.36 -9.97
N ASN A 459 -0.15 15.11 -9.51
CA ASN A 459 0.61 14.04 -10.18
C ASN A 459 -0.08 13.46 -11.42
N VAL A 460 -1.32 13.87 -11.71
CA VAL A 460 -2.00 13.50 -12.96
C VAL A 460 -1.55 14.47 -14.03
N HIS A 461 -0.62 14.03 -14.86
CA HIS A 461 -0.05 14.83 -15.94
C HIS A 461 -0.78 14.54 -17.26
N PRO A 462 -0.83 15.49 -18.20
CA PRO A 462 -1.38 15.25 -19.53
C PRO A 462 -0.72 14.05 -20.21
N TYR A 463 -1.52 13.20 -20.85
CA TYR A 463 -1.04 12.07 -21.64
C TYR A 463 -1.90 11.89 -22.92
N PRO A 464 -1.28 11.73 -24.11
CA PRO A 464 0.15 11.92 -24.36
C PRO A 464 0.56 13.38 -24.12
N LEU A 465 1.85 13.62 -23.95
CA LEU A 465 2.34 14.98 -23.79
C LEU A 465 2.40 15.69 -25.15
N ASP A 466 1.83 16.90 -25.22
CA ASP A 466 1.83 17.72 -26.45
C ASP A 466 3.25 17.97 -26.96
N VAL A 467 3.42 18.00 -28.28
CA VAL A 467 4.73 18.20 -28.95
C VAL A 467 5.40 19.51 -28.50
N ASP A 468 4.61 20.57 -28.34
CA ASP A 468 5.05 21.92 -27.97
C ASP A 468 5.01 22.18 -26.46
N GLU A 469 4.74 21.17 -25.64
CA GLU A 469 4.76 21.30 -24.18
C GLU A 469 6.13 21.80 -23.70
N ASP A 470 6.10 22.68 -22.71
CA ASP A 470 7.26 23.40 -22.22
C ASP A 470 7.37 23.43 -20.70
N ARG A 471 6.54 22.66 -19.97
CA ARG A 471 6.58 22.57 -18.51
C ARG A 471 7.19 21.28 -17.95
N PHE A 472 7.57 20.34 -18.81
CA PHE A 472 8.14 19.05 -18.41
C PHE A 472 9.53 18.89 -18.99
N PHE A 473 10.46 18.35 -18.21
CA PHE A 473 11.84 18.15 -18.65
C PHE A 473 12.10 16.74 -19.20
N ALA A 474 11.23 15.78 -18.89
CA ALA A 474 11.33 14.42 -19.39
C ALA A 474 9.95 13.78 -19.59
N PHE A 475 9.83 12.93 -20.61
CA PHE A 475 8.62 12.20 -20.96
C PHE A 475 8.94 10.75 -21.33
N LEU A 476 8.27 9.81 -20.66
CA LEU A 476 8.28 8.39 -20.95
C LEU A 476 7.07 8.06 -21.82
N SER A 477 7.28 7.97 -23.13
CA SER A 477 6.21 7.67 -24.07
C SER A 477 5.88 6.18 -24.06
N LYS A 478 4.61 5.81 -23.89
CA LYS A 478 4.17 4.43 -24.10
C LYS A 478 4.12 4.08 -25.59
N ASP A 479 3.68 5.04 -26.40
CA ASP A 479 3.65 4.90 -27.85
C ASP A 479 5.05 5.12 -28.42
N GLN A 480 5.41 4.33 -29.44
CA GLN A 480 6.74 4.41 -30.03
C GLN A 480 6.87 5.70 -30.85
N LEU A 481 7.65 6.66 -30.36
CA LEU A 481 7.98 7.87 -31.11
C LEU A 481 9.22 7.65 -31.97
N SER A 482 9.14 8.07 -33.23
CA SER A 482 10.28 8.04 -34.15
C SER A 482 11.35 9.07 -33.75
N PRO A 483 12.60 8.96 -34.23
CA PRO A 483 13.59 10.02 -34.04
C PRO A 483 13.13 11.39 -34.53
N ALA A 484 12.36 11.44 -35.63
CA ALA A 484 11.79 12.67 -36.15
C ALA A 484 10.76 13.27 -35.18
N ASP A 485 9.87 12.45 -34.61
CA ASP A 485 8.89 12.91 -33.62
C ASP A 485 9.57 13.41 -32.34
N LYS A 486 10.61 12.70 -31.87
CA LYS A 486 11.39 13.13 -30.71
C LYS A 486 12.09 14.47 -30.97
N ALA A 487 12.60 14.70 -32.19
CA ALA A 487 13.28 15.93 -32.57
C ALA A 487 12.37 17.17 -32.63
N LEU A 488 11.05 17.01 -32.60
CA LEU A 488 10.08 18.11 -32.51
C LEU A 488 9.85 18.62 -31.07
N ARG A 489 10.43 17.96 -30.07
CA ARG A 489 10.15 18.21 -28.65
C ARG A 489 11.36 18.83 -27.95
N LYS A 490 11.11 19.82 -27.10
CA LYS A 490 12.15 20.55 -26.35
C LYS A 490 12.54 19.90 -25.02
N TYR A 491 12.10 18.68 -24.77
CA TYR A 491 12.28 17.93 -23.52
C TYR A 491 12.82 16.54 -23.80
N ALA A 492 13.43 15.88 -22.81
CA ALA A 492 13.99 14.55 -22.98
C ALA A 492 12.88 13.51 -23.20
N VAL A 493 13.00 12.66 -24.23
CA VAL A 493 11.98 11.66 -24.55
C VAL A 493 12.58 10.27 -24.60
N VAL A 494 11.98 9.35 -23.84
CA VAL A 494 12.32 7.93 -23.83
C VAL A 494 11.07 7.14 -24.21
N ASN A 495 11.17 6.23 -25.19
CA ASN A 495 10.09 5.27 -25.38
C ASN A 495 10.23 4.22 -24.28
N ILE A 496 9.15 3.91 -23.57
CA ILE A 496 9.17 2.99 -22.43
C ILE A 496 9.71 1.61 -22.84
N ASN A 497 9.42 1.18 -24.07
CA ASN A 497 9.96 -0.07 -24.61
C ASN A 497 11.49 -0.11 -24.67
N ASP A 498 12.15 1.04 -24.86
CA ASP A 498 13.61 1.14 -24.98
C ASP A 498 14.30 0.97 -23.61
N LEU A 499 13.56 1.02 -22.50
CA LEU A 499 14.06 0.83 -21.13
C LEU A 499 14.23 -0.65 -20.76
N PHE A 500 13.57 -1.57 -21.47
CA PHE A 500 13.63 -3.00 -21.21
C PHE A 500 14.79 -3.67 -21.96
N ASP A 501 15.42 -4.65 -21.32
CA ASP A 501 16.45 -5.47 -21.94
C ASP A 501 15.80 -6.42 -22.97
N PRO A 502 16.14 -6.32 -24.28
CA PRO A 502 15.52 -7.14 -25.31
C PRO A 502 15.84 -8.63 -25.18
N SER A 503 16.86 -9.02 -24.42
CA SER A 503 17.18 -10.43 -24.15
C SER A 503 16.19 -11.09 -23.17
N ASP A 504 15.39 -10.30 -22.46
CA ASP A 504 14.29 -10.77 -21.63
C ASP A 504 12.93 -10.56 -22.30
N PRO A 505 12.41 -11.54 -23.07
CA PRO A 505 11.09 -11.46 -23.70
C PRO A 505 9.94 -11.36 -22.70
N THR A 506 10.15 -11.63 -21.41
CA THR A 506 9.10 -11.42 -20.39
C THR A 506 8.89 -9.94 -20.07
N GLY A 507 9.87 -9.09 -20.41
CA GLY A 507 9.84 -7.66 -20.14
C GLY A 507 9.89 -7.34 -18.64
N ALA A 508 10.59 -8.16 -17.86
CA ALA A 508 10.80 -7.96 -16.43
C ALA A 508 12.19 -7.40 -16.10
N LYS A 509 13.13 -7.48 -17.05
CA LYS A 509 14.47 -6.93 -16.92
C LYS A 509 14.57 -5.54 -17.55
N TYR A 510 14.85 -4.54 -16.71
CA TYR A 510 15.27 -3.22 -17.16
C TYR A 510 16.73 -3.22 -17.60
N LYS A 511 17.10 -2.33 -18.52
CA LYS A 511 18.49 -2.14 -18.91
C LYS A 511 19.29 -1.51 -17.77
N ASP A 512 20.53 -1.93 -17.60
CA ASP A 512 21.46 -1.26 -16.69
C ASP A 512 21.85 0.12 -17.23
N PRO A 513 22.30 1.07 -16.39
CA PRO A 513 22.80 2.38 -16.83
C PRO A 513 24.17 2.33 -17.53
N THR A 514 24.55 1.19 -18.10
CA THR A 514 25.82 0.94 -18.80
C THR A 514 25.53 0.21 -20.13
N GLY A 515 26.15 0.66 -21.23
CA GLY A 515 26.07 -0.05 -22.53
C GLY A 515 24.66 -0.29 -23.09
N ASN A 516 23.68 0.58 -22.76
CA ASN A 516 22.24 0.33 -22.97
C ASN A 516 21.61 0.98 -24.22
N GLY A 517 22.41 1.75 -24.98
CA GLY A 517 21.98 2.46 -26.18
C GLY A 517 21.11 3.70 -25.94
N LEU A 518 20.86 4.09 -24.69
CA LEU A 518 20.18 5.34 -24.34
C LEU A 518 21.19 6.49 -24.25
N THR A 519 20.74 7.72 -24.53
CA THR A 519 21.57 8.92 -24.46
C THR A 519 20.88 9.98 -23.58
N PRO A 520 21.43 10.32 -22.40
CA PRO A 520 22.58 9.68 -21.77
C PRO A 520 22.23 8.26 -21.27
N LEU A 521 23.24 7.41 -21.05
CA LEU A 521 23.06 6.04 -20.54
C LEU A 521 22.27 6.02 -19.21
N THR A 522 22.36 7.09 -18.42
CA THR A 522 21.67 7.24 -17.14
C THR A 522 20.15 7.30 -17.25
N MET A 523 19.57 7.52 -18.45
CA MET A 523 18.12 7.45 -18.68
C MET A 523 17.52 6.09 -18.38
N ALA A 524 18.33 5.02 -18.33
CA ALA A 524 17.89 3.70 -17.89
C ALA A 524 17.39 3.66 -16.43
N ASN A 525 17.69 4.68 -15.60
CA ASN A 525 17.17 4.77 -14.24
C ASN A 525 15.70 5.21 -14.17
N LEU A 526 15.09 5.57 -15.30
CA LEU A 526 13.70 5.99 -15.38
C LEU A 526 12.75 4.81 -15.59
N PHE A 527 11.55 4.95 -15.04
CA PHE A 527 10.41 4.05 -15.27
C PHE A 527 9.12 4.79 -14.89
N PRO A 528 7.95 4.36 -15.41
CA PRO A 528 6.66 4.92 -14.99
C PRO A 528 6.46 4.78 -13.48
N ALA A 529 6.19 5.89 -12.78
CA ALA A 529 6.13 5.91 -11.32
C ALA A 529 4.69 5.76 -10.81
N LEU A 530 4.42 4.83 -9.90
CA LEU A 530 3.06 4.67 -9.33
C LEU A 530 2.71 5.87 -8.44
N SER A 531 1.70 6.65 -8.85
CA SER A 531 1.33 7.93 -8.22
C SER A 531 0.36 7.78 -7.04
N LYS A 532 -0.31 6.62 -6.91
CA LYS A 532 -1.41 6.38 -5.96
C LYS A 532 -1.08 6.67 -4.49
N PHE A 533 0.19 6.60 -4.10
CA PHE A 533 0.67 6.87 -2.74
C PHE A 533 1.35 8.23 -2.57
N ASN A 534 1.53 9.00 -3.64
CA ASN A 534 2.16 10.31 -3.62
C ASN A 534 1.10 11.40 -3.37
N HIS A 535 0.52 11.40 -2.16
CA HIS A 535 -0.53 12.34 -1.74
C HIS A 535 -0.05 13.81 -1.62
N ASN A 536 -0.58 14.69 -2.45
CA ASN A 536 -0.25 16.12 -2.47
C ASN A 536 -1.49 16.96 -2.12
N PHE A 537 -1.80 17.10 -0.82
CA PHE A 537 -2.96 17.86 -0.33
C PHE A 537 -2.78 18.37 1.11
N ASP A 538 -3.61 19.33 1.51
CA ASP A 538 -3.59 19.89 2.87
C ASP A 538 -3.99 18.83 3.93
N GLY A 539 -3.07 18.49 4.82
CA GLY A 539 -3.18 17.40 5.79
C GLY A 539 -2.73 16.04 5.27
N GLY A 540 -2.20 15.93 4.04
CA GLY A 540 -1.77 14.67 3.41
C GLY A 540 -0.26 14.40 3.39
N TRP A 541 0.56 15.37 3.81
CA TRP A 541 2.03 15.29 3.77
C TRP A 541 2.64 15.40 5.15
N LEU A 542 3.67 14.60 5.42
CA LEU A 542 4.52 14.77 6.59
C LEU A 542 5.89 14.14 6.37
N GLY A 543 6.94 14.82 6.80
CA GLY A 543 8.14 14.15 7.27
C GLY A 543 9.30 15.11 7.14
N GLY A 544 10.03 15.38 8.23
CA GLY A 544 11.20 16.27 8.20
C GLY A 544 12.27 15.85 7.17
N ASN A 545 12.26 14.57 6.77
CA ASN A 545 13.14 13.98 5.76
C ASN A 545 12.46 13.68 4.41
N PHE A 546 11.22 14.15 4.18
CA PHE A 546 10.48 13.94 2.92
C PHE A 546 10.31 12.46 2.53
N GLN A 547 10.04 11.59 3.51
CA GLN A 547 9.92 10.14 3.30
C GLN A 547 8.54 9.58 3.62
N GLN A 548 7.57 10.38 4.09
CA GLN A 548 6.26 9.87 4.50
C GLN A 548 5.13 10.70 3.87
N LYS A 549 3.97 10.08 3.69
CA LYS A 549 2.74 10.68 3.16
C LYS A 549 1.59 10.21 4.05
N LEU A 550 0.88 11.13 4.69
CA LEU A 550 -0.21 10.82 5.64
C LEU A 550 -1.60 10.80 5.00
N GLY A 551 -1.68 10.56 3.70
CA GLY A 551 -2.97 10.29 3.08
C GLY A 551 -3.56 8.97 3.59
N ASN A 552 -4.88 8.87 3.54
CA ASN A 552 -5.58 7.63 3.77
C ASN A 552 -5.16 6.61 2.71
N ILE A 553 -4.93 5.37 3.15
CA ILE A 553 -4.68 4.23 2.27
C ILE A 553 -5.95 3.39 2.22
N MET A 554 -6.37 3.03 1.01
CA MET A 554 -7.55 2.19 0.79
C MET A 554 -7.14 0.73 0.99
N VAL A 555 -7.78 0.04 1.94
CA VAL A 555 -7.61 -1.41 2.14
C VAL A 555 -8.55 -2.19 1.22
N MET A 556 -9.74 -1.64 1.01
CA MET A 556 -10.73 -2.17 0.09
C MET A 556 -11.66 -1.06 -0.40
N ARG A 557 -12.02 -1.11 -1.68
CA ARG A 557 -12.97 -0.18 -2.30
C ARG A 557 -13.93 -0.90 -3.24
N MET A 558 -15.02 -0.23 -3.61
CA MET A 558 -16.13 -0.87 -4.33
C MET A 558 -15.71 -1.57 -5.62
N ALA A 559 -14.70 -1.05 -6.33
CA ALA A 559 -14.19 -1.67 -7.55
C ALA A 559 -13.72 -3.12 -7.36
N GLU A 560 -13.13 -3.43 -6.22
CA GLU A 560 -12.72 -4.80 -5.92
C GLU A 560 -13.91 -5.75 -5.82
N VAL A 561 -15.08 -5.27 -5.39
CA VAL A 561 -16.29 -6.09 -5.31
C VAL A 561 -16.79 -6.47 -6.71
N TYR A 562 -16.69 -5.58 -7.69
CA TYR A 562 -16.98 -5.92 -9.09
C TYR A 562 -15.97 -6.92 -9.65
N LEU A 563 -14.69 -6.77 -9.31
CA LEU A 563 -13.65 -7.74 -9.70
C LEU A 563 -13.90 -9.12 -9.08
N LEU A 564 -14.24 -9.17 -7.79
CA LEU A 564 -14.62 -10.39 -7.08
C LEU A 564 -15.88 -11.02 -7.67
N ALA A 565 -16.89 -10.22 -8.05
CA ALA A 565 -18.10 -10.72 -8.71
C ALA A 565 -17.81 -11.36 -10.08
N ALA A 566 -16.98 -10.71 -10.91
CA ALA A 566 -16.54 -11.25 -12.19
C ALA A 566 -15.77 -12.57 -12.03
N GLU A 567 -14.78 -12.54 -11.13
CA GLU A 567 -13.95 -13.68 -10.79
C GLU A 567 -14.77 -14.87 -10.27
N ALA A 568 -15.59 -14.63 -9.25
CA ALA A 568 -16.42 -15.66 -8.63
C ALA A 568 -17.47 -16.21 -9.60
N THR A 569 -17.99 -15.39 -10.51
CA THR A 569 -18.89 -15.85 -11.58
C THR A 569 -18.19 -16.88 -12.46
N LEU A 570 -16.97 -16.61 -12.93
CA LEU A 570 -16.22 -17.57 -13.75
C LEU A 570 -15.88 -18.85 -12.96
N LYS A 571 -15.50 -18.71 -11.68
CA LYS A 571 -15.08 -19.85 -10.85
C LYS A 571 -16.22 -20.71 -10.32
N SER A 572 -17.44 -20.18 -10.26
CA SER A 572 -18.64 -20.92 -9.85
C SER A 572 -19.42 -21.53 -11.03
N GLY A 573 -18.89 -21.45 -12.25
CA GLY A 573 -19.54 -21.98 -13.46
C GLY A 573 -20.63 -21.07 -14.05
N GLY A 574 -20.65 -19.79 -13.67
CA GLY A 574 -21.55 -18.78 -14.22
C GLY A 574 -21.16 -18.31 -15.63
N SER A 575 -22.01 -17.46 -16.22
CA SER A 575 -21.82 -16.95 -17.58
C SER A 575 -20.62 -16.00 -17.71
N ALA A 576 -19.76 -16.26 -18.69
CA ALA A 576 -18.65 -15.37 -19.04
C ALA A 576 -19.12 -13.98 -19.51
N GLY A 577 -20.33 -13.87 -20.08
CA GLY A 577 -20.93 -12.57 -20.44
C GLY A 577 -21.37 -11.77 -19.21
N VAL A 578 -21.85 -12.44 -18.16
CA VAL A 578 -22.16 -11.80 -16.88
C VAL A 578 -20.89 -11.31 -16.20
N ALA A 579 -19.83 -12.12 -16.18
CA ALA A 579 -18.52 -11.70 -15.68
C ALA A 579 -17.97 -10.49 -16.45
N ALA A 580 -18.11 -10.46 -17.78
CA ALA A 580 -17.77 -9.29 -18.59
C ALA A 580 -18.55 -8.04 -18.19
N GLY A 581 -19.84 -8.18 -17.87
CA GLY A 581 -20.67 -7.08 -17.36
C GLY A 581 -20.06 -6.40 -16.14
N TYR A 582 -19.61 -7.17 -15.15
CA TYR A 582 -18.97 -6.61 -13.94
C TYR A 582 -17.64 -5.90 -14.26
N LEU A 583 -16.80 -6.46 -15.13
CA LEU A 583 -15.55 -5.80 -15.55
C LEU A 583 -15.83 -4.53 -16.37
N ASN A 584 -16.87 -4.55 -17.21
CA ASN A 584 -17.25 -3.44 -18.07
C ASN A 584 -17.70 -2.20 -17.28
N GLU A 585 -18.29 -2.35 -16.10
CA GLU A 585 -18.58 -1.21 -15.22
C GLU A 585 -17.30 -0.44 -14.84
N LEU A 586 -16.19 -1.15 -14.63
CA LEU A 586 -14.88 -0.55 -14.32
C LEU A 586 -14.20 0.00 -15.58
N ARG A 587 -14.27 -0.72 -16.71
CA ARG A 587 -13.68 -0.27 -17.97
C ARG A 587 -14.38 0.97 -18.54
N LYS A 588 -15.71 1.06 -18.38
CA LYS A 588 -16.51 2.20 -18.87
C LYS A 588 -16.12 3.50 -18.17
N ARG A 589 -16.00 3.50 -16.83
CA ARG A 589 -15.57 4.69 -16.07
C ARG A 589 -14.11 5.08 -16.28
N ALA A 590 -13.30 4.14 -16.79
CA ALA A 590 -11.90 4.35 -17.12
C ALA A 590 -11.69 4.91 -18.54
N CYS A 591 -12.72 4.91 -19.39
CA CYS A 591 -12.63 5.49 -20.72
C CYS A 591 -12.38 7.00 -20.65
N ARG A 592 -11.46 7.53 -21.47
CA ARG A 592 -11.22 8.98 -21.58
C ARG A 592 -12.45 9.71 -22.04
N ASN A 593 -13.09 9.19 -23.08
CA ASN A 593 -14.35 9.69 -23.61
C ASN A 593 -15.41 8.58 -23.54
N PRO A 594 -16.70 8.91 -23.34
CA PRO A 594 -17.77 7.93 -23.34
C PRO A 594 -17.83 7.05 -24.61
N ALA A 595 -17.46 7.62 -25.77
CA ALA A 595 -17.45 6.91 -27.05
C ALA A 595 -16.34 5.84 -27.14
N ASP A 596 -15.29 5.93 -26.32
CA ASP A 596 -14.20 4.96 -26.32
C ASP A 596 -14.63 3.60 -25.76
N PHE A 597 -15.77 3.54 -25.05
CA PHE A 597 -16.32 2.29 -24.52
C PHE A 597 -17.05 1.50 -25.62
N ASN A 598 -16.28 0.80 -26.45
CA ASN A 598 -16.79 -0.08 -27.51
C ASN A 598 -15.83 -1.24 -27.80
N ALA A 599 -16.27 -2.20 -28.61
CA ALA A 599 -15.47 -3.38 -28.92
C ALA A 599 -14.22 -3.07 -29.78
N GLY A 600 -14.29 -2.06 -30.65
CA GLY A 600 -13.20 -1.70 -31.57
C GLY A 600 -11.98 -1.08 -30.87
N THR A 601 -12.16 -0.49 -29.69
CA THR A 601 -11.06 0.02 -28.85
C THR A 601 -10.50 -1.03 -27.88
N GLY A 602 -11.18 -2.18 -27.75
CA GLY A 602 -10.89 -3.19 -26.74
C GLY A 602 -11.34 -2.83 -25.32
N MET A 603 -12.01 -1.68 -25.13
CA MET A 603 -12.48 -1.24 -23.81
C MET A 603 -13.76 -1.97 -23.36
N MET A 604 -14.59 -2.45 -24.29
CA MET A 604 -15.80 -3.23 -23.97
C MET A 604 -15.59 -4.72 -24.24
N LEU A 605 -15.88 -5.55 -23.24
CA LEU A 605 -15.91 -7.00 -23.35
C LEU A 605 -17.32 -7.52 -23.69
N SER A 606 -17.43 -8.47 -24.60
CA SER A 606 -18.65 -9.28 -24.78
C SER A 606 -18.64 -10.53 -23.88
N THR A 607 -17.46 -11.09 -23.62
CA THR A 607 -17.21 -12.21 -22.71
C THR A 607 -15.91 -11.95 -21.95
N ALA A 608 -15.77 -12.56 -20.77
CA ALA A 608 -14.58 -12.44 -19.95
C ALA A 608 -13.94 -13.80 -19.69
N THR A 609 -12.61 -13.81 -19.64
CA THR A 609 -11.79 -14.93 -19.19
C THR A 609 -11.12 -14.59 -17.85
N MET A 610 -10.46 -15.58 -17.22
CA MET A 610 -9.64 -15.28 -16.04
C MET A 610 -8.44 -14.38 -16.37
N ASN A 611 -7.96 -14.34 -17.62
CA ASN A 611 -6.94 -13.38 -18.01
C ASN A 611 -7.49 -11.95 -18.03
N ASP A 612 -8.73 -11.74 -18.49
CA ASP A 612 -9.40 -10.44 -18.40
C ASP A 612 -9.55 -9.97 -16.94
N VAL A 613 -9.85 -10.91 -16.03
CA VAL A 613 -9.88 -10.64 -14.59
C VAL A 613 -8.49 -10.23 -14.09
N PHE A 614 -7.44 -11.01 -14.39
CA PHE A 614 -6.07 -10.65 -13.99
C PHE A 614 -5.64 -9.28 -14.55
N ASP A 615 -5.97 -8.97 -15.80
CA ASP A 615 -5.66 -7.70 -16.42
C ASP A 615 -6.43 -6.55 -15.78
N GLU A 616 -7.72 -6.75 -15.45
CA GLU A 616 -8.52 -5.70 -14.82
C GLU A 616 -8.07 -5.44 -13.37
N TYR A 617 -7.70 -6.47 -12.61
CA TYR A 617 -7.03 -6.29 -11.32
C TYR A 617 -5.72 -5.50 -11.46
N ALA A 618 -4.94 -5.74 -12.52
CA ALA A 618 -3.70 -5.01 -12.78
C ALA A 618 -3.94 -3.53 -13.13
N ARG A 619 -4.99 -3.21 -13.90
CA ARG A 619 -5.33 -1.82 -14.23
C ARG A 619 -5.91 -1.07 -13.05
N GLU A 620 -6.86 -1.71 -12.38
CA GLU A 620 -7.69 -1.08 -11.39
C GLU A 620 -6.94 -0.98 -10.05
N LEU A 621 -6.34 -2.09 -9.60
CA LEU A 621 -5.83 -2.28 -8.24
C LEU A 621 -4.31 -2.43 -8.15
N CYS A 622 -3.53 -2.04 -9.17
CA CYS A 622 -2.06 -2.07 -9.04
C CYS A 622 -1.59 -1.27 -7.81
N GLY A 623 -0.74 -1.90 -6.99
CA GLY A 623 -0.24 -1.34 -5.75
C GLY A 623 -1.20 -1.47 -4.56
N GLU A 624 -2.47 -1.85 -4.77
CA GLU A 624 -3.51 -1.85 -3.72
C GLU A 624 -3.62 -3.19 -2.98
N PHE A 625 -2.48 -3.83 -2.69
CA PHE A 625 -2.29 -4.98 -1.79
C PHE A 625 -3.07 -6.27 -2.12
N ASN A 626 -3.31 -6.50 -3.41
CA ASN A 626 -4.19 -7.58 -3.86
C ASN A 626 -3.46 -8.62 -4.72
N ARG A 627 -2.38 -8.24 -5.42
CA ARG A 627 -1.89 -9.05 -6.53
C ARG A 627 -1.34 -10.40 -6.09
N TRP A 628 -0.53 -10.43 -5.03
CA TRP A 628 0.09 -11.68 -4.59
C TRP A 628 -0.97 -12.69 -4.14
N ALA A 629 -1.97 -12.23 -3.38
CA ALA A 629 -3.05 -13.11 -2.92
C ALA A 629 -3.96 -13.57 -4.08
N LEU A 630 -4.14 -12.74 -5.12
CA LEU A 630 -4.83 -13.13 -6.36
C LEU A 630 -4.08 -14.24 -7.10
N LEU A 631 -2.76 -14.15 -7.24
CA LEU A 631 -1.98 -15.22 -7.87
C LEU A 631 -2.01 -16.51 -7.04
N LYS A 632 -1.94 -16.40 -5.71
CA LYS A 632 -2.03 -17.53 -4.78
C LYS A 632 -3.33 -18.31 -4.94
N ARG A 633 -4.49 -17.66 -4.81
CA ARG A 633 -5.80 -18.32 -4.82
C ARG A 633 -6.15 -18.99 -6.15
N HIS A 634 -5.51 -18.59 -7.25
CA HIS A 634 -5.67 -19.22 -8.55
C HIS A 634 -4.56 -20.21 -8.91
N ARG A 635 -3.60 -20.44 -8.01
CA ARG A 635 -2.40 -21.24 -8.28
C ARG A 635 -1.68 -20.81 -9.57
N ALA A 636 -1.49 -19.49 -9.70
CA ALA A 636 -1.07 -18.86 -10.95
C ALA A 636 0.37 -18.33 -10.93
N PHE A 637 1.14 -18.51 -9.86
CA PHE A 637 2.51 -17.98 -9.82
C PHE A 637 3.38 -18.54 -10.93
N GLU A 638 3.44 -19.86 -11.09
CA GLU A 638 4.31 -20.54 -12.04
C GLU A 638 4.03 -20.07 -13.48
N THR A 639 2.75 -20.02 -13.87
CA THR A 639 2.33 -19.63 -15.21
C THR A 639 2.54 -18.13 -15.46
N ARG A 640 2.24 -17.28 -14.49
CA ARG A 640 2.32 -15.82 -14.64
C ARG A 640 3.76 -15.32 -14.55
N LEU A 641 4.57 -15.84 -13.63
CA LEU A 641 5.97 -15.48 -13.50
C LEU A 641 6.76 -15.93 -14.73
N ALA A 642 6.52 -17.13 -15.27
CA ALA A 642 7.21 -17.60 -16.47
C ALA A 642 6.98 -16.68 -17.68
N LEU A 643 5.79 -16.06 -17.79
CA LEU A 643 5.45 -15.15 -18.89
C LEU A 643 5.94 -13.71 -18.67
N TYR A 644 5.93 -13.22 -17.43
CA TYR A 644 6.01 -11.79 -17.14
C TYR A 644 7.05 -11.38 -16.10
N ASN A 645 7.71 -12.35 -15.45
CA ASN A 645 8.75 -12.10 -14.46
C ASN A 645 9.76 -13.25 -14.40
N ARG A 646 10.62 -13.35 -15.43
CA ARG A 646 11.60 -14.44 -15.57
C ARG A 646 12.50 -14.63 -14.35
N ARG A 647 12.94 -13.53 -13.72
CA ARG A 647 13.85 -13.59 -12.58
C ARG A 647 13.19 -14.26 -11.38
N ALA A 648 11.97 -13.81 -11.03
CA ALA A 648 11.20 -14.43 -9.98
C ALA A 648 10.85 -15.89 -10.31
N ALA A 649 10.51 -16.18 -11.57
CA ALA A 649 10.23 -17.55 -12.03
C ALA A 649 11.41 -18.50 -11.80
N ALA A 650 12.64 -18.04 -12.02
CA ALA A 650 13.85 -18.87 -11.90
C ALA A 650 14.11 -19.37 -10.47
N SER A 651 13.66 -18.62 -9.45
CA SER A 651 13.83 -18.99 -8.04
C SER A 651 12.53 -19.41 -7.35
N PHE A 652 11.39 -19.36 -8.04
CA PHE A 652 10.11 -19.75 -7.46
C PHE A 652 10.04 -21.27 -7.26
N ASN A 653 9.84 -21.71 -6.02
CA ASN A 653 9.63 -23.11 -5.69
C ASN A 653 8.18 -23.29 -5.20
N PRO A 654 7.30 -23.95 -5.97
CA PRO A 654 5.88 -24.11 -5.61
C PRO A 654 5.66 -24.95 -4.35
N ALA A 655 6.63 -25.77 -3.94
CA ALA A 655 6.51 -26.56 -2.72
C ALA A 655 6.57 -25.71 -1.44
N LYS A 656 7.16 -24.50 -1.51
CA LYS A 656 7.31 -23.59 -0.37
C LYS A 656 6.69 -22.22 -0.56
N HIS A 657 6.86 -21.60 -1.74
CA HIS A 657 6.61 -20.15 -1.94
C HIS A 657 5.13 -19.75 -2.06
N TYR A 658 4.21 -20.72 -2.04
CA TYR A 658 2.78 -20.43 -1.84
C TYR A 658 2.45 -19.95 -0.42
N ASN A 659 3.36 -20.16 0.53
CA ASN A 659 3.30 -19.58 1.86
C ASN A 659 4.62 -18.85 2.16
N ARG A 660 4.55 -17.75 2.88
CA ARG A 660 5.71 -17.07 3.44
C ARG A 660 6.29 -17.90 4.58
N PRO A 661 7.59 -17.78 4.88
CA PRO A 661 8.17 -18.46 6.02
C PRO A 661 7.56 -17.96 7.32
N ILE A 662 7.42 -18.85 8.31
CA ILE A 662 7.11 -18.41 9.68
C ILE A 662 8.35 -17.73 10.26
N PRO A 663 8.23 -16.52 10.86
CA PRO A 663 9.39 -15.76 11.30
C PRO A 663 10.30 -16.50 12.27
N PHE A 664 11.61 -16.43 12.01
CA PHE A 664 12.65 -17.04 12.86
C PHE A 664 12.53 -16.61 14.35
N ASN A 665 12.30 -15.33 14.61
CA ASN A 665 12.18 -14.80 15.97
C ASN A 665 10.99 -15.42 16.73
N PHE A 666 9.86 -15.64 16.05
CA PHE A 666 8.70 -16.29 16.65
C PHE A 666 9.02 -17.75 17.00
N LEU A 667 9.63 -18.49 16.07
CA LEU A 667 9.97 -19.90 16.27
C LEU A 667 10.94 -20.11 17.44
N ASN A 668 11.87 -19.17 17.66
CA ASN A 668 12.80 -19.22 18.80
C ASN A 668 12.19 -18.79 20.14
N THR A 669 10.99 -18.21 20.12
CA THR A 669 10.31 -17.76 21.35
C THR A 669 9.38 -18.85 21.92
N ILE A 670 8.97 -19.82 21.10
CA ILE A 670 8.07 -20.90 21.50
C ILE A 670 8.86 -22.19 21.81
N ASN A 671 8.30 -23.02 22.69
CA ASN A 671 8.94 -24.27 23.14
C ASN A 671 8.87 -25.40 22.08
N ASN A 672 7.96 -25.29 21.12
CA ASN A 672 7.74 -26.30 20.07
C ASN A 672 8.04 -25.77 18.67
N GLY A 673 9.06 -24.90 18.52
CA GLY A 673 9.42 -24.26 17.24
C GLY A 673 9.64 -25.25 16.09
N ASP A 674 10.32 -26.37 16.35
CA ASP A 674 10.59 -27.41 15.34
C ASP A 674 9.31 -28.12 14.88
N GLU A 675 8.40 -28.43 15.80
CA GLU A 675 7.09 -29.04 15.49
C GLU A 675 6.17 -28.04 14.79
N PHE A 676 6.21 -26.76 15.20
CA PHE A 676 5.47 -25.70 14.55
C PHE A 676 5.92 -25.54 13.10
N GLY A 677 7.22 -25.70 12.82
CA GLY A 677 7.81 -25.64 11.49
C GLY A 677 7.81 -24.25 10.87
N ASN A 678 8.46 -24.10 9.71
CA ASN A 678 8.69 -22.80 9.07
C ASN A 678 8.14 -22.68 7.64
N ASN A 679 7.30 -23.63 7.20
CA ASN A 679 6.79 -23.78 5.83
C ASN A 679 7.81 -24.29 4.80
N GLY A 680 8.85 -25.01 5.23
CA GLY A 680 9.85 -25.64 4.34
C GLY A 680 10.99 -24.69 3.93
N TYR A 681 11.30 -23.71 4.79
CA TYR A 681 12.26 -22.64 4.57
C TYR A 681 13.58 -22.83 5.31
#